data_AF-A0A1V9F2Y0-F1
#
_entry.id   AF-A0A1V9F2Y0-F1
#
_cell.length_a   1.000
_cell.length_b   1.000
_cell.length_c   1.000
_cell.angle_alpha   90.00
_cell.angle_beta   90.00
_cell.angle_gamma   90.00
#
_symmetry.space_group_name_H-M   'P 1'
#
loop_
_entity.id
_entity.type
_entity.pdbx_description
1 polymer ?
#
loop_
_entity_poly.entity_id
_entity_poly.type
_entity_poly.pdbx_seq_one_letter_code
_entity_poly.pdbx_strand_id
1 'polypeptide(L)'
;MNRHVTPLITALCFACLYATAQENNPLINSAEAISAGVKLYDNGQYKEALKEYERVKVGDTNYVWALYEMALTCTVDSQYTRGIQVCQEALSLPTERERSPDLLTQYGNLLDYDNQQERALRIFDSALAVYPAYAGLYISKGTTLIRMKKYKEAEQVFKQVLLINPYSAAAHFKLGICALNQGNIVGAYLSLLGNVVMDPGNHYSGNVVTMLDDIAKAKDYVVELVNNRKEEPSANFRFIEQIVLSKIALDNNYKSIIELTDPIAKQLQVICEKLSYDENDNDFYMQFYAPFYQKVFEEKKFDKLVYYAFSGVNSSVIKDFNRKHKKDIEAFVTETVEYLKPIRATRELSLAKRDAKGSCYYFEGGQLIGKGASPDNGNTLTGPWEYYFASGNKKSAGVYNEKGEKEGVWKYYYFTGQLRGEEIYRNGKQEGKETYYYENGNISSTAEYKDGEINGERITYYKNGALRTVEQQENGKLKGNRKVYTQNGLLQSAAMYANDKKSGAFKTYFANGQVELEGSYADDKLSGPYKAYYEDGVVSMEAQYDQDNAVGEIKKFFENGKPKSIETYNNGVLEGEYASWYNNGQVNTKYINKKGKLNGDVQYFDKDGKMYSIFTFDNDLLKAARYFDKTGKQISISEASKGRLNLLSYVPNGTKSALSPYNEKGMMEGTQVYYYGSGKEKETNTYANGELNGESVSYYPGEQKKVTVNYTQGKKDGYYIARYIHGGRQEEGWYKDNEPEGEWFSYNEAGNLTARTNFLNDEMNGLKTEYWPNGKKLVEYLYDRGVLLAMTQYDTTGRVLNQVNLKNGTGKMTTLNVNGKLYSECTYQYGSLEGAYKYYYFDGSNLAVQYFKKGLRDSLYRDFYFGGNIAKEGMYKMGNKAGAWKYYWENGNVSRVDEYKAGQLHGKQTFYTMDGKKDAEMDYENGSRQGFYRKYSSEGVVLYQMRYEEDEPVGYSYRGNNNELVPEIPMTAGNGRFRPLFPNGNAAIDVLYVDGQTNGTYKFYYDNGKLLRERNENYGYIEGVLKEFYADGAQHYVYNYLHNNLHGTTREYNAKGILVEEGNYYNGDYHGETRYFDDNGKLKEVRTYYYGQLLSIK
;
A
#
# COMPACT_ATOMS: atom_id res chain seq x y z
N MET A 1 -42.55 58.17 -13.43
CA MET A 1 -42.26 58.89 -12.17
C MET A 1 -41.50 57.97 -11.24
N ASN A 2 -40.32 58.38 -10.78
CA ASN A 2 -39.34 57.62 -10.00
C ASN A 2 -39.85 57.11 -8.64
N ARG A 3 -39.40 55.92 -8.22
CA ARG A 3 -38.82 55.63 -6.88
C ARG A 3 -38.25 54.19 -6.77
N HIS A 4 -36.94 54.08 -7.00
CA HIS A 4 -35.87 53.46 -6.19
C HIS A 4 -36.12 52.39 -5.08
N VAL A 5 -35.27 51.35 -5.16
CA VAL A 5 -34.41 50.72 -4.10
C VAL A 5 -34.89 49.40 -3.41
N THR A 6 -34.23 48.29 -3.83
CA THR A 6 -33.74 47.04 -3.15
C THR A 6 -34.52 46.40 -1.98
N PRO A 7 -34.53 45.04 -1.83
CA PRO A 7 -33.31 44.23 -1.68
C PRO A 7 -33.24 42.96 -2.57
N LEU A 8 -32.04 42.74 -3.12
CA LEU A 8 -31.60 41.56 -3.85
C LEU A 8 -30.38 41.00 -3.10
N ILE A 9 -30.54 40.54 -1.85
CA ILE A 9 -29.49 39.85 -1.07
C ILE A 9 -30.19 38.90 -0.10
N THR A 10 -30.51 37.66 -0.52
CA THR A 10 -30.76 36.53 0.42
C THR A 10 -30.78 35.12 -0.22
N ALA A 11 -30.39 34.94 -1.49
CA ALA A 11 -30.33 33.61 -2.13
C ALA A 11 -28.93 33.22 -2.66
N LEU A 12 -27.87 33.96 -2.27
CA LEU A 12 -26.48 33.75 -2.71
C LEU A 12 -25.50 33.52 -1.53
N CYS A 13 -26.01 33.13 -0.36
CA CYS A 13 -25.21 32.89 0.85
C CYS A 13 -25.14 31.42 1.31
N PHE A 14 -25.51 30.45 0.46
CA PHE A 14 -25.24 29.02 0.73
C PHE A 14 -24.23 28.36 -0.21
N ALA A 15 -23.53 29.13 -1.04
CA ALA A 15 -22.42 28.64 -1.89
C ALA A 15 -21.04 29.23 -1.53
N CYS A 16 -20.94 30.09 -0.50
CA CYS A 16 -19.69 30.73 -0.08
C CYS A 16 -19.28 30.37 1.37
N LEU A 17 -19.53 29.13 1.79
CA LEU A 17 -18.97 28.55 3.03
C LEU A 17 -17.88 27.49 2.77
N TYR A 18 -17.45 27.29 1.52
CA TYR A 18 -16.31 26.42 1.16
C TYR A 18 -15.02 27.22 0.89
N ALA A 19 -14.85 28.33 1.59
CA ALA A 19 -13.59 29.10 1.62
C ALA A 19 -13.23 29.44 3.07
N THR A 20 -13.23 28.44 3.94
CA THR A 20 -12.58 28.51 5.24
C THR A 20 -11.93 27.17 5.57
N ALA A 21 -10.67 27.26 5.99
CA ALA A 21 -9.77 26.20 6.40
C ALA A 21 -9.27 25.30 5.25
N GLN A 22 -7.96 25.34 5.07
CA GLN A 22 -7.15 24.17 4.82
C GLN A 22 -7.66 23.04 5.74
N GLU A 23 -8.67 22.26 5.30
CA GLU A 23 -9.05 21.03 5.98
C GLU A 23 -7.86 20.09 5.77
N ASN A 24 -6.98 20.14 6.77
CA ASN A 24 -5.74 19.39 6.83
C ASN A 24 -6.11 17.91 6.68
N ASN A 25 -5.75 17.32 5.54
CA ASN A 25 -5.34 15.93 5.48
C ASN A 25 -3.85 15.91 5.82
N PRO A 26 -3.41 16.11 7.09
CA PRO A 26 -1.98 16.11 7.36
C PRO A 26 -1.46 14.69 7.15
N LEU A 27 -0.23 14.57 6.67
CA LEU A 27 0.43 13.28 6.70
C LEU A 27 0.61 12.86 8.17
N ILE A 28 0.02 11.73 8.56
CA ILE A 28 -0.01 11.27 9.96
C ILE A 28 1.21 10.38 10.20
N ASN A 29 2.04 10.74 11.19
CA ASN A 29 3.01 9.80 11.75
C ASN A 29 2.30 8.93 12.80
N SER A 30 2.01 7.68 12.44
CA SER A 30 1.25 6.77 13.31
C SER A 30 1.97 6.43 14.62
N ALA A 31 3.30 6.33 14.61
CA ALA A 31 4.07 6.07 15.82
C ALA A 31 3.98 7.23 16.82
N GLU A 32 3.96 8.47 16.33
CA GLU A 32 3.76 9.66 17.18
C GLU A 32 2.34 9.72 17.74
N ALA A 33 1.32 9.43 16.92
CA ALA A 33 -0.08 9.36 17.36
C ALA A 33 -0.26 8.31 18.47
N ILE A 34 0.29 7.11 18.29
CA ILE A 34 0.23 6.05 19.30
C ILE A 34 0.98 6.48 20.58
N SER A 35 2.18 7.05 20.43
CA SER A 35 2.96 7.52 21.58
C SER A 35 2.24 8.64 22.37
N ALA A 36 1.52 9.53 21.68
CA ALA A 36 0.68 10.54 22.32
C ALA A 36 -0.51 9.90 23.04
N GLY A 37 -1.17 8.92 22.42
CA GLY A 37 -2.26 8.16 23.02
C GLY A 37 -1.82 7.42 24.30
N VAL A 38 -0.64 6.76 24.28
CA VAL A 38 -0.11 6.06 25.46
C VAL A 38 0.13 7.02 26.62
N LYS A 39 0.69 8.21 26.37
CA LYS A 39 0.86 9.23 27.42
C LYS A 39 -0.47 9.70 28.00
N LEU A 40 -1.51 9.83 27.17
CA LEU A 40 -2.86 10.19 27.62
C LEU A 40 -3.48 9.06 28.45
N TYR A 41 -3.30 7.81 28.04
CA TYR A 41 -3.71 6.63 28.80
C TYR A 41 -3.06 6.60 30.20
N ASP A 42 -1.74 6.81 30.28
CA ASP A 42 -1.01 6.83 31.55
C ASP A 42 -1.48 7.94 32.50
N ASN A 43 -2.01 9.04 31.95
CA ASN A 43 -2.60 10.14 32.71
C ASN A 43 -4.11 9.94 33.03
N GLY A 44 -4.70 8.80 32.67
CA GLY A 44 -6.12 8.49 32.88
C GLY A 44 -7.08 9.20 31.91
N GLN A 45 -6.58 9.77 30.81
CA GLN A 45 -7.36 10.49 29.79
C GLN A 45 -7.75 9.55 28.63
N TYR A 46 -8.57 8.55 28.94
CA TYR A 46 -8.86 7.44 28.02
C TYR A 46 -9.61 7.84 26.73
N LYS A 47 -10.52 8.82 26.80
CA LYS A 47 -11.27 9.26 25.62
C LYS A 47 -10.37 9.99 24.62
N GLU A 48 -9.44 10.79 25.12
CA GLU A 48 -8.44 11.49 24.33
C GLU A 48 -7.42 10.50 23.76
N ALA A 49 -6.98 9.50 24.54
CA ALA A 49 -6.13 8.43 24.05
C ALA A 49 -6.75 7.68 22.86
N LEU A 50 -8.03 7.29 22.98
CA LEU A 50 -8.76 6.63 21.89
C LEU A 50 -8.83 7.48 20.62
N LYS A 51 -9.01 8.81 20.74
CA LYS A 51 -9.00 9.72 19.58
C LYS A 51 -7.65 9.73 18.87
N GLU A 52 -6.54 9.67 19.62
CA GLU A 52 -5.21 9.61 19.02
C GLU A 52 -4.98 8.29 18.28
N TYR A 53 -5.36 7.15 18.88
CA TYR A 53 -5.25 5.85 18.22
C TYR A 53 -6.11 5.76 16.94
N GLU A 54 -7.31 6.35 16.94
CA GLU A 54 -8.22 6.40 15.79
C GLU A 54 -7.66 7.20 14.59
N ARG A 55 -6.59 7.98 14.79
CA ARG A 55 -5.88 8.65 13.69
C ARG A 55 -5.12 7.66 12.82
N VAL A 56 -4.69 6.52 13.39
CA VAL A 56 -4.03 5.44 12.65
C VAL A 56 -5.08 4.67 11.87
N LYS A 57 -4.92 4.56 10.55
CA LYS A 57 -5.91 3.99 9.65
C LYS A 57 -5.57 2.57 9.22
N VAL A 58 -6.58 1.82 8.79
CA VAL A 58 -6.44 0.49 8.20
C VAL A 58 -5.46 0.55 7.03
N GLY A 59 -4.42 -0.28 7.07
CA GLY A 59 -3.33 -0.29 6.08
C GLY A 59 -2.02 0.29 6.64
N ASP A 60 -2.07 1.14 7.67
CA ASP A 60 -0.86 1.62 8.34
C ASP A 60 -0.09 0.46 8.99
N THR A 61 1.24 0.49 8.90
CA THR A 61 2.09 -0.56 9.47
C THR A 61 1.97 -0.71 10.98
N ASN A 62 1.52 0.33 11.69
CA ASN A 62 1.30 0.34 13.15
C ASN A 62 -0.19 0.18 13.52
N TYR A 63 -1.06 -0.17 12.58
CA TYR A 63 -2.51 -0.21 12.85
C TYR A 63 -2.87 -1.28 13.89
N VAL A 64 -2.24 -2.45 13.85
CA VAL A 64 -2.46 -3.51 14.84
C VAL A 64 -1.96 -3.07 16.22
N TRP A 65 -0.85 -2.32 16.28
CA TRP A 65 -0.41 -1.70 17.53
C TRP A 65 -1.45 -0.70 18.07
N ALA A 66 -1.98 0.20 17.24
CA ALA A 66 -3.03 1.13 17.65
C ALA A 66 -4.27 0.40 18.18
N LEU A 67 -4.73 -0.66 17.51
CA LEU A 67 -5.86 -1.48 17.95
C LEU A 67 -5.57 -2.18 19.30
N TYR A 68 -4.35 -2.67 19.51
CA TYR A 68 -3.97 -3.24 20.81
C TYR A 68 -4.07 -2.21 21.95
N GLU A 69 -3.56 -1.00 21.75
CA GLU A 69 -3.67 0.08 22.74
C GLU A 69 -5.13 0.52 22.96
N MET A 70 -5.94 0.53 21.90
CA MET A 70 -7.38 0.77 22.01
C MET A 70 -8.07 -0.31 22.84
N ALA A 71 -7.73 -1.59 22.67
CA ALA A 71 -8.31 -2.70 23.45
C ALA A 71 -7.94 -2.62 24.94
N LEU A 72 -6.68 -2.27 25.25
CA LEU A 72 -6.24 -1.98 26.62
C LEU A 72 -7.05 -0.82 27.22
N THR A 73 -7.16 0.28 26.49
CA THR A 73 -7.90 1.47 26.91
C THR A 73 -9.39 1.19 27.14
N CYS A 74 -10.01 0.41 26.24
CA CYS A 74 -11.41 -0.02 26.40
C CYS A 74 -11.61 -0.89 27.64
N THR A 75 -10.60 -1.67 28.05
CA THR A 75 -10.70 -2.51 29.26
C THR A 75 -10.80 -1.66 30.51
N VAL A 76 -9.94 -0.65 30.66
CA VAL A 76 -9.93 0.23 31.84
C VAL A 76 -11.07 1.25 31.84
N ASP A 77 -11.50 1.72 30.66
CA ASP A 77 -12.65 2.64 30.51
C ASP A 77 -14.01 1.89 30.47
N SER A 78 -14.01 0.58 30.74
CA SER A 78 -15.20 -0.27 30.78
C SER A 78 -16.03 -0.31 29.48
N GLN A 79 -15.41 -0.03 28.33
CA GLN A 79 -16.02 -0.13 26.99
C GLN A 79 -15.87 -1.55 26.41
N TYR A 80 -16.37 -2.57 27.10
CA TYR A 80 -16.05 -3.97 26.79
C TYR A 80 -16.47 -4.42 25.39
N THR A 81 -17.70 -4.10 24.96
CA THR A 81 -18.20 -4.45 23.61
C THR A 81 -17.33 -3.86 22.51
N ARG A 82 -16.90 -2.61 22.67
CA ARG A 82 -16.00 -1.92 21.74
C ARG A 82 -14.62 -2.59 21.73
N GLY A 83 -14.05 -2.87 22.90
CA GLY A 83 -12.76 -3.56 23.01
C GLY A 83 -12.79 -4.94 22.35
N ILE A 84 -13.88 -5.69 22.49
CA ILE A 84 -14.08 -6.99 21.83
C ILE A 84 -14.02 -6.85 20.31
N GLN A 85 -14.72 -5.85 19.75
CA GLN A 85 -14.71 -5.58 18.30
C GLN A 85 -13.30 -5.21 17.82
N VAL A 86 -12.60 -4.35 18.56
CA VAL A 86 -11.22 -3.95 18.27
C VAL A 86 -10.26 -5.14 18.27
N CYS A 87 -10.36 -6.06 19.25
CA CYS A 87 -9.55 -7.27 19.25
C CYS A 87 -9.87 -8.20 18.06
N GLN A 88 -11.15 -8.35 17.71
CA GLN A 88 -11.56 -9.16 16.57
C GLN A 88 -11.01 -8.61 15.25
N GLU A 89 -11.07 -7.29 15.10
CA GLU A 89 -10.47 -6.59 13.97
C GLU A 89 -8.96 -6.81 13.92
N ALA A 90 -8.24 -6.55 15.01
CA ALA A 90 -6.78 -6.72 15.09
C ALA A 90 -6.35 -8.15 14.74
N LEU A 91 -7.04 -9.16 15.29
CA LEU A 91 -6.74 -10.57 15.05
C LEU A 91 -7.09 -11.02 13.62
N SER A 92 -7.98 -10.32 12.92
CA SER A 92 -8.30 -10.59 11.52
C SER A 92 -7.20 -10.13 10.54
N LEU A 93 -6.40 -9.13 10.93
CA LEU A 93 -5.38 -8.51 10.08
C LEU A 93 -4.10 -9.36 9.98
N PRO A 94 -3.51 -9.55 8.79
CA PRO A 94 -2.35 -10.43 8.59
C PRO A 94 -1.03 -9.93 9.18
N THR A 95 -0.94 -8.67 9.62
CA THR A 95 0.30 -8.00 10.06
C THR A 95 0.53 -8.09 11.58
N GLU A 96 1.75 -7.75 12.03
CA GLU A 96 2.14 -7.67 13.46
C GLU A 96 1.73 -8.89 14.32
N ARG A 97 1.84 -10.10 13.75
CA ARG A 97 1.35 -11.34 14.39
C ARG A 97 2.03 -11.67 15.72
N GLU A 98 3.20 -11.11 16.00
CA GLU A 98 3.91 -11.25 17.28
C GLU A 98 3.10 -10.71 18.47
N ARG A 99 2.18 -9.76 18.27
CA ARG A 99 1.26 -9.25 19.31
C ARG A 99 0.04 -10.13 19.56
N SER A 100 -0.15 -11.20 18.78
CA SER A 100 -1.33 -12.07 18.90
C SER A 100 -1.54 -12.64 20.31
N PRO A 101 -0.52 -13.09 21.07
CA PRO A 101 -0.71 -13.59 22.42
C PRO A 101 -1.27 -12.52 23.37
N ASP A 102 -0.76 -11.29 23.28
CA ASP A 102 -1.24 -10.15 24.09
C ASP A 102 -2.67 -9.78 23.69
N LEU A 103 -2.97 -9.69 22.38
CA LEU A 103 -4.31 -9.42 21.87
C LEU A 103 -5.33 -10.50 22.28
N LEU A 104 -4.97 -11.78 22.22
CA LEU A 104 -5.83 -12.88 22.66
C LEU A 104 -6.04 -12.87 24.18
N THR A 105 -5.01 -12.50 24.94
CA THR A 105 -5.12 -12.30 26.39
C THR A 105 -6.11 -11.17 26.69
N GLN A 106 -5.96 -10.03 26.01
CA GLN A 106 -6.88 -8.90 26.15
C GLN A 106 -8.30 -9.23 25.68
N TYR A 107 -8.45 -9.98 24.59
CA TYR A 107 -9.75 -10.41 24.11
C TYR A 107 -10.47 -11.30 25.13
N GLY A 108 -9.78 -12.29 25.69
CA GLY A 108 -10.34 -13.14 26.74
C GLY A 108 -10.68 -12.35 28.01
N ASN A 109 -9.82 -11.41 28.43
CA ASN A 109 -10.07 -10.55 29.58
C ASN A 109 -11.33 -9.69 29.37
N LEU A 110 -11.47 -9.05 28.21
CA LEU A 110 -12.65 -8.25 27.86
C LEU A 110 -13.93 -9.10 27.87
N LEU A 111 -13.88 -10.33 27.36
CA LEU A 111 -15.01 -11.27 27.43
C LEU A 111 -15.36 -11.65 28.88
N ASP A 112 -14.36 -11.88 29.74
CA ASP A 112 -14.60 -12.16 31.17
C ASP A 112 -15.27 -10.96 31.87
N TYR A 113 -14.77 -9.74 31.66
CA TYR A 113 -15.39 -8.52 32.21
C TYR A 113 -16.81 -8.26 31.68
N ASP A 114 -17.09 -8.66 30.44
CA ASP A 114 -18.43 -8.59 29.83
C ASP A 114 -19.35 -9.76 30.23
N ASN A 115 -18.97 -10.56 31.25
CA ASN A 115 -19.68 -11.75 31.73
C ASN A 115 -19.85 -12.88 30.70
N GLN A 116 -18.98 -12.95 29.68
CA GLN A 116 -18.95 -14.00 28.66
C GLN A 116 -17.83 -15.02 28.95
N GLN A 117 -17.81 -15.55 30.17
CA GLN A 117 -16.68 -16.28 30.74
C GLN A 117 -16.37 -17.60 30.01
N GLU A 118 -17.37 -18.35 29.56
CA GLU A 118 -17.15 -19.59 28.78
C GLU A 118 -16.53 -19.29 27.40
N ARG A 119 -16.88 -18.13 26.81
CA ARG A 119 -16.22 -17.68 25.57
C ARG A 119 -14.76 -17.30 25.85
N ALA A 120 -14.49 -16.60 26.95
CA ALA A 120 -13.13 -16.26 27.35
C ALA A 120 -12.25 -17.51 27.52
N LEU A 121 -12.75 -18.55 28.22
CA LEU A 121 -12.04 -19.82 28.39
C LEU A 121 -11.71 -20.49 27.05
N ARG A 122 -12.64 -20.52 26.09
CA ARG A 122 -12.38 -21.06 24.75
C ARG A 122 -11.31 -20.28 23.99
N ILE A 123 -11.28 -18.95 24.13
CA ILE A 123 -10.22 -18.11 23.55
C ILE A 123 -8.87 -18.45 24.17
N PHE A 124 -8.79 -18.53 25.50
CA PHE A 124 -7.54 -18.90 26.18
C PHE A 124 -7.07 -20.31 25.82
N ASP A 125 -7.96 -21.30 25.73
CA ASP A 125 -7.62 -22.66 25.34
C ASP A 125 -7.06 -22.72 23.92
N SER A 126 -7.70 -22.01 22.98
CA SER A 126 -7.24 -21.92 21.59
C SER A 126 -5.88 -21.22 21.51
N ALA A 127 -5.68 -20.16 22.29
CA ALA A 127 -4.42 -19.43 22.33
C ALA A 127 -3.29 -20.28 22.94
N LEU A 128 -3.56 -21.01 24.03
CA LEU A 128 -2.57 -21.86 24.71
C LEU A 128 -2.12 -23.07 23.89
N ALA A 129 -2.98 -23.55 22.98
CA ALA A 129 -2.58 -24.57 22.01
C ALA A 129 -1.48 -24.07 21.05
N VAL A 130 -1.40 -22.75 20.82
CA VAL A 130 -0.40 -22.11 19.95
C VAL A 130 0.76 -21.51 20.75
N TYR A 131 0.49 -20.91 21.90
CA TYR A 131 1.44 -20.17 22.74
C TYR A 131 1.63 -20.82 24.13
N PRO A 132 2.12 -22.07 24.20
CA PRO A 132 2.08 -22.87 25.43
C PRO A 132 3.01 -22.40 26.54
N ALA A 133 3.94 -21.47 26.27
CA ALA A 133 4.85 -20.92 27.28
C ALA A 133 4.49 -19.48 27.72
N TYR A 134 3.43 -18.90 27.14
CA TYR A 134 3.03 -17.53 27.44
C TYR A 134 2.19 -17.47 28.72
N ALA A 135 2.84 -17.09 29.84
CA ALA A 135 2.25 -17.16 31.18
C ALA A 135 0.99 -16.29 31.37
N GLY A 136 0.88 -15.16 30.65
CA GLY A 136 -0.26 -14.26 30.75
C GLY A 136 -1.59 -14.95 30.45
N LEU A 137 -1.63 -15.82 29.43
CA LEU A 137 -2.84 -16.57 29.04
C LEU A 137 -3.31 -17.52 30.14
N TYR A 138 -2.39 -18.26 30.77
CA TYR A 138 -2.74 -19.14 31.89
C TYR A 138 -3.23 -18.35 33.11
N ILE A 139 -2.57 -17.23 33.43
CA ILE A 139 -2.94 -16.38 34.57
C ILE A 139 -4.35 -15.79 34.36
N SER A 140 -4.65 -15.32 33.16
CA SER A 140 -5.99 -14.84 32.78
C SER A 140 -7.02 -15.96 32.85
N LYS A 141 -6.76 -17.13 32.23
CA LYS A 141 -7.63 -18.31 32.29
C LYS A 141 -7.95 -18.73 33.72
N GLY A 142 -6.92 -18.88 34.55
CA GLY A 142 -7.09 -19.25 35.96
C GLY A 142 -7.83 -18.19 36.77
N THR A 143 -7.63 -16.90 36.47
CA THR A 143 -8.34 -15.80 37.12
C THR A 143 -9.83 -15.80 36.75
N THR A 144 -10.18 -16.04 35.49
CA THR A 144 -11.57 -16.23 35.05
C THR A 144 -12.22 -17.40 35.78
N LEU A 145 -11.54 -18.55 35.89
CA LEU A 145 -12.04 -19.70 36.66
C LEU A 145 -12.25 -19.39 38.15
N ILE A 146 -11.37 -18.61 38.78
CA ILE A 146 -11.56 -18.11 40.15
C ILE A 146 -12.82 -17.25 40.25
N ARG A 147 -13.07 -16.35 39.30
CA ARG A 147 -14.30 -15.52 39.27
C ARG A 147 -15.56 -16.36 39.11
N MET A 148 -15.47 -17.45 38.34
CA MET A 148 -16.51 -18.48 38.20
C MET A 148 -16.64 -19.38 39.45
N LYS A 149 -15.82 -19.17 40.50
CA LYS A 149 -15.72 -20.03 41.71
C LYS A 149 -15.35 -21.48 41.42
N LYS A 150 -14.69 -21.74 40.28
CA LYS A 150 -14.20 -23.06 39.86
C LYS A 150 -12.77 -23.29 40.34
N TYR A 151 -12.58 -23.27 41.66
CA TYR A 151 -11.24 -23.28 42.28
C TYR A 151 -10.41 -24.52 41.92
N LYS A 152 -11.02 -25.70 41.82
CA LYS A 152 -10.31 -26.93 41.44
C LYS A 152 -9.77 -26.87 40.01
N GLU A 153 -10.56 -26.38 39.06
CA GLU A 153 -10.12 -26.19 37.67
C GLU A 153 -9.00 -25.14 37.59
N ALA A 154 -9.13 -24.04 38.33
CA ALA A 154 -8.12 -22.99 38.42
C ALA A 154 -6.81 -23.49 39.04
N GLU A 155 -6.89 -24.32 40.08
CA GLU A 155 -5.74 -24.93 40.74
C GLU A 155 -4.88 -25.72 39.75
N GLN A 156 -5.50 -26.53 38.88
CA GLN A 156 -4.76 -27.29 37.85
C GLN A 156 -4.02 -26.37 36.88
N VAL A 157 -4.65 -25.24 36.49
CA VAL A 157 -4.01 -24.23 35.64
C VAL A 157 -2.78 -23.64 36.32
N PHE A 158 -2.88 -23.24 37.60
CA PHE A 158 -1.73 -22.64 38.31
C PHE A 158 -0.63 -23.64 38.64
N LYS A 159 -0.97 -24.90 38.93
CA LYS A 159 0.01 -25.99 39.04
C LYS A 159 0.81 -26.15 37.74
N GLN A 160 0.13 -26.12 36.59
CA GLN A 160 0.78 -26.15 35.28
C GLN A 160 1.69 -24.93 35.06
N VAL A 161 1.26 -23.72 35.43
CA VAL A 161 2.10 -22.51 35.35
C VAL A 161 3.37 -22.66 36.18
N LEU A 162 3.30 -23.22 37.39
CA LEU A 162 4.48 -23.40 38.24
C LEU A 162 5.45 -24.45 37.72
N LEU A 163 4.99 -25.44 36.95
CA LEU A 163 5.89 -26.35 36.22
C LEU A 163 6.55 -25.67 35.01
N ILE A 164 5.86 -24.72 34.35
CA ILE A 164 6.40 -23.96 33.21
C ILE A 164 7.35 -22.84 33.66
N ASN A 165 6.95 -22.10 34.69
CA ASN A 165 7.65 -20.97 35.28
C ASN A 165 7.45 -20.97 36.82
N PRO A 166 8.29 -21.71 37.56
CA PRO A 166 8.21 -21.78 39.02
C PRO A 166 8.50 -20.44 39.71
N TYR A 167 9.03 -19.45 38.99
CA TYR A 167 9.32 -18.11 39.50
C TYR A 167 8.11 -17.16 39.45
N SER A 168 6.95 -17.61 38.96
CA SER A 168 5.76 -16.75 38.84
C SER A 168 5.10 -16.48 40.20
N ALA A 169 5.45 -15.35 40.82
CA ALA A 169 4.82 -14.90 42.08
C ALA A 169 3.29 -14.84 41.97
N ALA A 170 2.75 -14.39 40.82
CA ALA A 170 1.31 -14.37 40.57
C ALA A 170 0.69 -15.78 40.62
N ALA A 171 1.32 -16.80 40.01
CA ALA A 171 0.79 -18.16 40.02
C ALA A 171 0.80 -18.77 41.43
N HIS A 172 1.85 -18.55 42.21
CA HIS A 172 1.91 -18.94 43.63
C HIS A 172 0.76 -18.34 44.44
N PHE A 173 0.52 -17.04 44.30
CA PHE A 173 -0.58 -16.36 44.99
C PHE A 173 -1.95 -16.91 44.60
N LYS A 174 -2.20 -17.09 43.30
CA LYS A 174 -3.47 -17.61 42.80
C LYS A 174 -3.68 -19.08 43.17
N LEU A 175 -2.62 -19.89 43.20
CA LEU A 175 -2.66 -21.26 43.73
C LEU A 175 -3.02 -21.27 45.22
N GLY A 176 -2.45 -20.36 46.01
CA GLY A 176 -2.79 -20.16 47.42
C GLY A 176 -4.26 -19.81 47.64
N ILE A 177 -4.82 -18.91 46.81
CA ILE A 177 -6.27 -18.61 46.81
C ILE A 177 -7.09 -19.86 46.52
N CYS A 178 -6.73 -20.63 45.48
CA CYS A 178 -7.47 -21.83 45.12
C CYS A 178 -7.42 -22.90 46.22
N ALA A 179 -6.26 -23.09 46.85
CA ALA A 179 -6.09 -24.03 47.96
C ALA A 179 -6.91 -23.62 49.19
N LEU A 180 -6.87 -22.34 49.57
CA LEU A 180 -7.61 -21.83 50.73
C LEU A 180 -9.12 -21.98 50.55
N ASN A 181 -9.65 -21.59 49.38
CA ASN A 181 -11.09 -21.72 49.07
C ASN A 181 -11.56 -23.17 48.94
N GLN A 182 -10.63 -24.13 48.85
CA GLN A 182 -10.92 -25.56 48.89
C GLN A 182 -10.68 -26.20 50.27
N GLY A 183 -10.32 -25.40 51.29
CA GLY A 183 -10.05 -25.90 52.65
C GLY A 183 -8.70 -26.61 52.81
N ASN A 184 -7.78 -26.51 51.84
CA ASN A 184 -6.41 -27.03 51.95
C ASN A 184 -5.49 -25.93 52.51
N ILE A 185 -5.54 -25.72 53.82
CA ILE A 185 -4.88 -24.57 54.46
C ILE A 185 -3.35 -24.69 54.47
N VAL A 186 -2.80 -25.90 54.53
CA VAL A 186 -1.35 -26.11 54.51
C VAL A 186 -0.81 -25.85 53.10
N GLY A 187 -1.45 -26.39 52.06
CA GLY A 187 -1.11 -26.08 50.67
C GLY A 187 -1.24 -24.59 50.35
N ALA A 188 -2.27 -23.93 50.90
CA ALA A 188 -2.44 -22.48 50.80
C ALA A 188 -1.26 -21.73 51.44
N TYR A 189 -0.87 -22.11 52.66
CA TYR A 189 0.24 -21.48 53.37
C TYR A 189 1.55 -21.59 52.60
N LEU A 190 1.88 -22.79 52.10
CA LEU A 190 3.10 -23.03 51.31
C LEU A 190 3.10 -22.24 50.00
N SER A 191 1.96 -22.16 49.31
CA SER A 191 1.85 -21.41 48.04
C SER A 191 1.93 -19.91 48.25
N LEU A 192 1.26 -19.38 49.29
CA LEU A 192 1.32 -17.97 49.65
C LEU A 192 2.73 -17.57 50.06
N LEU A 193 3.44 -18.43 50.81
CA LEU A 193 4.85 -18.23 51.11
C LEU A 193 5.69 -18.27 49.82
N GLY A 194 5.40 -19.17 48.89
CA GLY A 194 6.03 -19.22 47.57
C GLY A 194 5.94 -17.89 46.82
N ASN A 195 4.81 -17.17 46.88
CA ASN A 195 4.66 -15.85 46.24
C ASN A 195 5.71 -14.86 46.75
N VAL A 196 5.80 -14.69 48.07
CA VAL A 196 6.71 -13.71 48.69
C VAL A 196 8.17 -14.17 48.73
N VAL A 197 8.43 -15.48 48.56
CA VAL A 197 9.80 -15.98 48.28
C VAL A 197 10.22 -15.69 46.84
N MET A 198 9.32 -15.74 45.85
CA MET A 198 9.70 -15.42 44.46
C MET A 198 9.89 -13.92 44.24
N ASP A 199 9.02 -13.09 44.84
CA ASP A 199 9.10 -11.64 44.75
C ASP A 199 8.56 -10.99 46.03
N PRO A 200 9.41 -10.71 47.04
CA PRO A 200 8.97 -10.16 48.32
C PRO A 200 8.19 -8.84 48.23
N GLY A 201 8.42 -8.04 47.18
CA GLY A 201 7.88 -6.69 47.00
C GLY A 201 6.71 -6.60 46.02
N ASN A 202 6.18 -7.73 45.54
CA ASN A 202 5.11 -7.73 44.55
C ASN A 202 3.80 -7.11 45.07
N HIS A 203 2.91 -6.70 44.17
CA HIS A 203 1.66 -6.02 44.53
C HIS A 203 0.64 -6.89 45.29
N TYR A 204 0.85 -8.21 45.38
CA TYR A 204 0.05 -9.11 46.20
C TYR A 204 0.55 -9.25 47.64
N SER A 205 1.77 -8.78 47.98
CA SER A 205 2.40 -9.05 49.29
C SER A 205 1.53 -8.68 50.50
N GLY A 206 0.80 -7.57 50.44
CA GLY A 206 -0.13 -7.17 51.51
C GLY A 206 -1.30 -8.16 51.69
N ASN A 207 -1.87 -8.65 50.58
CA ASN A 207 -2.93 -9.67 50.62
C ASN A 207 -2.38 -11.01 51.12
N VAL A 208 -1.16 -11.37 50.72
CA VAL A 208 -0.49 -12.59 51.19
C VAL A 208 -0.30 -12.58 52.70
N VAL A 209 0.23 -11.47 53.26
CA VAL A 209 0.41 -11.33 54.72
C VAL A 209 -0.93 -11.46 55.45
N THR A 210 -1.99 -10.84 54.92
CA THR A 210 -3.34 -10.93 55.50
C THR A 210 -3.84 -12.38 55.51
N MET A 211 -3.74 -13.09 54.39
CA MET A 211 -4.20 -14.47 54.26
C MET A 211 -3.37 -15.44 55.12
N LEU A 212 -2.05 -15.25 55.20
CA LEU A 212 -1.19 -16.04 56.07
C LEU A 212 -1.54 -15.82 57.55
N ASP A 213 -1.80 -14.58 57.97
CA ASP A 213 -2.24 -14.26 59.34
C ASP A 213 -3.59 -14.91 59.67
N ASP A 214 -4.53 -14.89 58.72
CA ASP A 214 -5.85 -15.51 58.86
C ASP A 214 -5.75 -17.03 59.06
N ILE A 215 -4.90 -17.70 58.28
CA ILE A 215 -4.63 -19.14 58.44
C ILE A 215 -3.90 -19.40 59.75
N ALA A 216 -2.86 -18.62 60.07
CA ALA A 216 -2.05 -18.78 61.28
C ALA A 216 -2.89 -18.66 62.56
N LYS A 217 -3.87 -17.77 62.57
CA LYS A 217 -4.80 -17.57 63.69
C LYS A 217 -6.03 -18.48 63.64
N ALA A 218 -6.15 -19.34 62.63
CA ALA A 218 -7.33 -20.15 62.30
C ALA A 218 -8.63 -19.35 62.53
N LYS A 219 -8.80 -18.26 61.77
CA LYS A 219 -10.03 -17.45 61.82
C LYS A 219 -11.24 -18.30 61.42
N ASP A 220 -12.42 -17.92 61.89
CA ASP A 220 -13.65 -18.71 61.74
C ASP A 220 -13.94 -19.12 60.29
N TYR A 221 -13.77 -18.21 59.33
CA TYR A 221 -14.00 -18.53 57.92
C TYR A 221 -13.00 -19.55 57.36
N VAL A 222 -11.75 -19.57 57.86
CA VAL A 222 -10.74 -20.57 57.45
C VAL A 222 -11.15 -21.94 57.95
N VAL A 223 -11.62 -22.03 59.20
CA VAL A 223 -12.14 -23.26 59.79
C VAL A 223 -13.40 -23.74 59.06
N GLU A 224 -14.28 -22.82 58.67
CA GLU A 224 -15.46 -23.12 57.85
C GLU A 224 -15.09 -23.71 56.49
N LEU A 225 -14.10 -23.14 55.80
CA LEU A 225 -13.60 -23.68 54.53
C LEU A 225 -13.02 -25.09 54.68
N VAL A 226 -12.29 -25.36 55.77
CA VAL A 226 -11.79 -26.70 56.11
C VAL A 226 -12.95 -27.67 56.33
N ASN A 227 -13.95 -27.28 57.13
CA ASN A 227 -15.09 -28.14 57.47
C ASN A 227 -15.98 -28.44 56.27
N ASN A 228 -16.05 -27.52 55.30
CA ASN A 228 -16.90 -27.62 54.11
C ASN A 228 -16.16 -28.14 52.87
N ARG A 229 -14.93 -28.61 53.00
CA ARG A 229 -14.13 -29.11 51.87
C ARG A 229 -14.72 -30.36 51.25
N LYS A 230 -14.42 -30.55 49.96
CA LYS A 230 -14.85 -31.74 49.21
C LYS A 230 -13.81 -32.86 49.22
N GLU A 231 -12.54 -32.52 49.42
CA GLU A 231 -11.41 -33.46 49.32
C GLU A 231 -10.52 -33.29 50.55
N GLU A 232 -10.14 -34.40 51.17
CA GLU A 232 -9.23 -34.40 52.32
C GLU A 232 -7.77 -34.29 51.84
N PRO A 233 -6.92 -33.53 52.56
CA PRO A 233 -5.48 -33.49 52.28
C PRO A 233 -4.81 -34.83 52.59
N SER A 234 -3.60 -35.06 52.06
CA SER A 234 -2.82 -36.27 52.36
C SER A 234 -2.54 -36.39 53.86
N ALA A 235 -2.27 -37.60 54.35
CA ALA A 235 -2.12 -37.86 55.79
C ALA A 235 -1.08 -36.94 56.46
N ASN A 236 0.02 -36.67 55.75
CA ASN A 236 1.08 -35.75 56.21
C ASN A 236 0.55 -34.32 56.36
N PHE A 237 -0.14 -33.79 55.35
CA PHE A 237 -0.71 -32.45 55.41
C PHE A 237 -1.87 -32.33 56.40
N ARG A 238 -2.68 -33.39 56.58
CA ARG A 238 -3.76 -33.42 57.56
C ARG A 238 -3.23 -33.37 59.00
N PHE A 239 -2.10 -34.02 59.28
CA PHE A 239 -1.44 -33.92 60.57
C PHE A 239 -0.95 -32.49 60.86
N ILE A 240 -0.29 -31.86 59.88
CA ILE A 240 0.17 -30.47 60.01
C ILE A 240 -1.01 -29.51 60.15
N GLU A 241 -2.10 -29.72 59.40
CA GLU A 241 -3.33 -28.96 59.50
C GLU A 241 -3.90 -28.98 60.93
N GLN A 242 -3.98 -30.14 61.58
CA GLN A 242 -4.47 -30.26 62.97
C GLN A 242 -3.61 -29.44 63.95
N ILE A 243 -2.30 -29.38 63.72
CA ILE A 243 -1.38 -28.57 64.54
C ILE A 243 -1.62 -27.07 64.32
N VAL A 244 -1.77 -26.65 63.06
CA VAL A 244 -2.05 -25.25 62.73
C VAL A 244 -3.38 -24.81 63.35
N LEU A 245 -4.44 -25.62 63.21
CA LEU A 245 -5.77 -25.35 63.73
C LEU A 245 -5.86 -25.37 65.27
N SER A 246 -5.03 -26.18 65.94
CA SER A 246 -4.98 -26.21 67.42
C SER A 246 -4.32 -24.97 68.02
N LYS A 247 -3.64 -24.16 67.19
CA LYS A 247 -2.91 -22.94 67.58
C LYS A 247 -1.82 -23.20 68.62
N ILE A 248 -1.34 -24.44 68.74
CA ILE A 248 -0.34 -24.81 69.75
C ILE A 248 0.97 -24.03 69.59
N ALA A 249 1.34 -23.67 68.36
CA ALA A 249 2.51 -22.83 68.07
C ALA A 249 2.35 -21.37 68.54
N LEU A 250 1.11 -20.91 68.77
CA LEU A 250 0.84 -19.56 69.27
C LEU A 250 0.92 -19.48 70.80
N ASP A 251 0.97 -20.62 71.50
CA ASP A 251 1.18 -20.66 72.94
C ASP A 251 2.53 -20.04 73.34
N ASN A 252 2.58 -19.44 74.52
CA ASN A 252 3.81 -18.78 75.02
C ASN A 252 4.95 -19.77 75.30
N ASN A 253 4.64 -21.06 75.49
CA ASN A 253 5.63 -22.11 75.70
C ASN A 253 6.29 -22.60 74.40
N TYR A 254 5.69 -22.31 73.23
CA TYR A 254 6.31 -22.61 71.94
C TYR A 254 7.41 -21.59 71.65
N LYS A 255 8.67 -22.04 71.73
CA LYS A 255 9.85 -21.19 71.55
C LYS A 255 10.12 -20.96 70.05
N SER A 256 10.05 -19.70 69.64
CA SER A 256 10.53 -19.30 68.32
C SER A 256 12.04 -19.48 68.22
N ILE A 257 12.53 -19.97 67.08
CA ILE A 257 13.97 -20.06 66.76
C ILE A 257 14.52 -18.76 66.15
N ILE A 258 13.66 -17.78 65.89
CA ILE A 258 14.01 -16.44 65.38
C ILE A 258 13.40 -15.32 66.24
N GLU A 259 13.96 -14.12 66.14
CA GLU A 259 13.49 -12.94 66.89
C GLU A 259 12.05 -12.53 66.55
N LEU A 260 11.64 -12.70 65.30
CA LEU A 260 10.28 -12.44 64.85
C LEU A 260 9.31 -13.50 65.42
N THR A 261 8.39 -13.08 66.29
CA THR A 261 7.51 -13.98 67.07
C THR A 261 6.01 -13.82 66.75
N ASP A 262 5.69 -13.20 65.62
CA ASP A 262 4.31 -13.02 65.19
C ASP A 262 3.64 -14.37 64.79
N PRO A 263 2.30 -14.42 64.69
CA PRO A 263 1.59 -15.66 64.39
C PRO A 263 2.02 -16.35 63.10
N ILE A 264 2.39 -15.60 62.05
CA ILE A 264 2.84 -16.16 60.77
C ILE A 264 4.19 -16.86 60.97
N ALA A 265 5.15 -16.19 61.63
CA ALA A 265 6.48 -16.75 61.87
C ALA A 265 6.41 -18.04 62.73
N LYS A 266 5.63 -18.02 63.82
CA LYS A 266 5.47 -19.18 64.71
C LYS A 266 4.80 -20.38 64.03
N GLN A 267 3.72 -20.14 63.27
CA GLN A 267 3.03 -21.22 62.55
C GLN A 267 3.87 -21.74 61.38
N LEU A 268 4.59 -20.88 60.67
CA LEU A 268 5.53 -21.31 59.64
C LEU A 268 6.64 -22.19 60.23
N GLN A 269 7.14 -21.86 61.42
CA GLN A 269 8.13 -22.69 62.11
C GLN A 269 7.61 -24.10 62.33
N VAL A 270 6.41 -24.27 62.92
CA VAL A 270 5.88 -25.60 63.20
C VAL A 270 5.52 -26.35 61.91
N ILE A 271 5.05 -25.66 60.87
CA ILE A 271 4.81 -26.25 59.55
C ILE A 271 6.11 -26.85 59.01
N CYS A 272 7.19 -26.06 58.95
CA CYS A 272 8.49 -26.53 58.46
C CYS A 272 9.10 -27.62 59.36
N GLU A 273 8.91 -27.54 60.68
CA GLU A 273 9.40 -28.54 61.65
C GLU A 273 8.74 -29.91 61.46
N LYS A 274 7.46 -29.94 61.07
CA LYS A 274 6.68 -31.17 60.91
C LYS A 274 6.58 -31.62 59.45
N LEU A 275 7.04 -30.83 58.50
CA LEU A 275 7.02 -31.17 57.08
C LEU A 275 8.07 -32.25 56.79
N SER A 276 7.61 -33.38 56.27
CA SER A 276 8.46 -34.50 55.88
C SER A 276 8.09 -34.92 54.46
N TYR A 277 9.07 -34.83 53.56
CA TYR A 277 8.96 -35.24 52.17
C TYR A 277 8.77 -36.76 52.07
N ASP A 278 7.78 -37.15 51.28
CA ASP A 278 7.51 -38.53 50.90
C ASP A 278 7.57 -38.66 49.38
N GLU A 279 8.49 -39.49 48.89
CA GLU A 279 8.67 -39.74 47.45
C GLU A 279 7.49 -40.48 46.80
N ASN A 280 6.66 -41.17 47.60
CA ASN A 280 5.53 -41.95 47.12
C ASN A 280 4.20 -41.16 47.14
N ASP A 281 4.17 -40.00 47.81
CA ASP A 281 3.02 -39.11 47.82
C ASP A 281 3.06 -38.17 46.60
N ASN A 282 2.21 -38.47 45.61
CA ASN A 282 2.12 -37.74 44.35
C ASN A 282 1.38 -36.39 44.47
N ASP A 283 0.99 -35.96 45.67
CA ASP A 283 0.41 -34.63 45.87
C ASP A 283 1.35 -33.53 45.37
N PHE A 284 0.77 -32.51 44.71
CA PHE A 284 1.56 -31.42 44.13
C PHE A 284 2.37 -30.66 45.18
N TYR A 285 1.77 -30.36 46.34
CA TYR A 285 2.45 -29.61 47.39
C TYR A 285 3.57 -30.45 48.01
N MET A 286 3.39 -31.76 48.12
CA MET A 286 4.40 -32.70 48.60
C MET A 286 5.59 -32.79 47.66
N GLN A 287 5.36 -32.87 46.35
CA GLN A 287 6.45 -32.99 45.39
C GLN A 287 7.11 -31.63 45.06
N PHE A 288 6.33 -30.55 45.04
CA PHE A 288 6.82 -29.22 44.65
C PHE A 288 7.45 -28.44 45.81
N TYR A 289 6.74 -28.27 46.93
CA TYR A 289 7.14 -27.37 48.02
C TYR A 289 7.83 -28.08 49.18
N ALA A 290 7.36 -29.27 49.58
CA ALA A 290 7.86 -29.92 50.79
C ALA A 290 9.38 -30.15 50.82
N PRO A 291 10.05 -30.60 49.74
CA PRO A 291 11.50 -30.83 49.75
C PRO A 291 12.28 -29.54 50.01
N PHE A 292 11.82 -28.43 49.45
CA PHE A 292 12.47 -27.13 49.63
C PHE A 292 12.38 -26.66 51.07
N TYR A 293 11.15 -26.60 51.62
CA TYR A 293 10.95 -26.07 52.96
C TYR A 293 11.54 -26.98 54.05
N GLN A 294 11.48 -28.30 53.87
CA GLN A 294 12.17 -29.25 54.75
C GLN A 294 13.69 -29.01 54.72
N LYS A 295 14.30 -28.93 53.53
CA LYS A 295 15.74 -28.66 53.39
C LYS A 295 16.15 -27.35 54.06
N VAL A 296 15.38 -26.28 53.84
CA VAL A 296 15.63 -24.96 54.47
C VAL A 296 15.63 -25.06 55.99
N PHE A 297 14.74 -25.87 56.57
CA PHE A 297 14.67 -26.06 58.01
C PHE A 297 15.82 -26.93 58.56
N GLU A 298 16.11 -28.06 57.91
CA GLU A 298 17.20 -28.98 58.26
C GLU A 298 18.58 -28.30 58.18
N GLU A 299 18.79 -27.45 57.17
CA GLU A 299 20.03 -26.68 56.99
C GLU A 299 20.10 -25.42 57.87
N LYS A 300 19.14 -25.22 58.79
CA LYS A 300 19.07 -24.08 59.72
C LYS A 300 19.05 -22.72 59.00
N LYS A 301 18.34 -22.64 57.88
CA LYS A 301 18.16 -21.43 57.05
C LYS A 301 16.78 -20.79 57.21
N PHE A 302 16.02 -21.19 58.24
CA PHE A 302 14.67 -20.71 58.50
C PHE A 302 14.58 -19.18 58.68
N ASP A 303 15.55 -18.57 59.36
CA ASP A 303 15.66 -17.12 59.48
C ASP A 303 15.84 -16.44 58.12
N LYS A 304 16.71 -16.96 57.24
CA LYS A 304 16.89 -16.41 55.88
C LYS A 304 15.60 -16.47 55.07
N LEU A 305 14.86 -17.57 55.14
CA LEU A 305 13.55 -17.72 54.50
C LEU A 305 12.57 -16.63 54.97
N VAL A 306 12.36 -16.50 56.28
CA VAL A 306 11.38 -15.55 56.83
C VAL A 306 11.76 -14.11 56.53
N TYR A 307 13.00 -13.71 56.83
CA TYR A 307 13.42 -12.32 56.66
C TYR A 307 13.54 -11.90 55.19
N TYR A 308 13.89 -12.81 54.28
CA TYR A 308 13.83 -12.53 52.85
C TYR A 308 12.40 -12.41 52.34
N ALA A 309 11.55 -13.41 52.62
CA ALA A 309 10.18 -13.46 52.11
C ALA A 309 9.38 -12.21 52.50
N PHE A 310 9.52 -11.74 53.73
CA PHE A 310 8.78 -10.57 54.22
C PHE A 310 9.56 -9.25 54.09
N SER A 311 10.62 -9.20 53.28
CA SER A 311 11.44 -7.99 53.10
C SER A 311 10.69 -6.82 52.44
N GLY A 312 9.60 -7.09 51.72
CA GLY A 312 8.67 -6.06 51.21
C GLY A 312 7.76 -5.43 52.28
N VAL A 313 7.69 -6.02 53.48
CA VAL A 313 6.92 -5.47 54.61
C VAL A 313 7.74 -4.41 55.33
N ASN A 314 7.11 -3.30 55.71
CA ASN A 314 7.78 -2.21 56.42
C ASN A 314 8.02 -2.56 57.92
N SER A 315 9.01 -3.41 58.19
CA SER A 315 9.44 -3.81 59.54
C SER A 315 10.91 -3.47 59.79
N SER A 316 11.21 -2.79 60.90
CA SER A 316 12.59 -2.45 61.28
C SER A 316 13.43 -3.69 61.55
N VAL A 317 12.86 -4.70 62.20
CA VAL A 317 13.52 -5.98 62.52
C VAL A 317 13.98 -6.68 61.24
N ILE A 318 13.09 -6.77 60.24
CA ILE A 318 13.38 -7.42 58.95
C ILE A 318 14.45 -6.64 58.17
N LYS A 319 14.32 -5.31 58.10
CA LYS A 319 15.30 -4.44 57.42
C LYS A 319 16.68 -4.53 58.05
N ASP A 320 16.76 -4.53 59.38
CA ASP A 320 18.02 -4.62 60.11
C ASP A 320 18.69 -5.99 59.94
N PHE A 321 17.91 -7.07 59.98
CA PHE A 321 18.42 -8.42 59.71
C PHE A 321 18.98 -8.53 58.29
N ASN A 322 18.20 -8.18 57.27
CA ASN A 322 18.61 -8.32 55.86
C ASN A 322 19.83 -7.46 55.53
N ARG A 323 19.95 -6.28 56.14
CA ARG A 323 21.15 -5.43 56.01
C ARG A 323 22.39 -6.08 56.62
N LYS A 324 22.28 -6.67 57.82
CA LYS A 324 23.39 -7.33 58.52
C LYS A 324 23.80 -8.65 57.84
N HIS A 325 22.85 -9.36 57.23
CA HIS A 325 23.01 -10.70 56.64
C HIS A 325 22.94 -10.70 55.11
N LYS A 326 23.26 -9.58 54.45
CA LYS A 326 23.07 -9.40 53.00
C LYS A 326 23.63 -10.56 52.16
N LYS A 327 24.87 -10.99 52.42
CA LYS A 327 25.51 -12.09 51.69
C LYS A 327 24.82 -13.44 51.90
N ASP A 328 24.34 -13.71 53.11
CA ASP A 328 23.63 -14.95 53.44
C ASP A 328 22.25 -14.99 52.75
N ILE A 329 21.58 -13.85 52.67
CA ILE A 329 20.32 -13.69 51.94
C ILE A 329 20.54 -13.87 50.43
N GLU A 330 21.57 -13.25 49.85
CA GLU A 330 21.94 -13.43 48.44
C GLU A 330 22.26 -14.90 48.11
N ALA A 331 22.97 -15.60 49.00
CA ALA A 331 23.22 -17.03 48.87
C ALA A 331 21.93 -17.86 48.95
N PHE A 332 21.04 -17.56 49.90
CA PHE A 332 19.74 -18.22 50.02
C PHE A 332 18.86 -18.04 48.77
N VAL A 333 18.85 -16.84 48.18
CA VAL A 333 18.15 -16.58 46.92
C VAL A 333 18.75 -17.41 45.79
N THR A 334 20.07 -17.47 45.69
CA THR A 334 20.77 -18.29 44.69
C THR A 334 20.41 -19.78 44.82
N GLU A 335 20.40 -20.31 46.04
CA GLU A 335 20.00 -21.69 46.32
C GLU A 335 18.53 -21.96 45.99
N THR A 336 17.65 -21.00 46.25
CA THR A 336 16.23 -21.07 45.87
C THR A 336 16.08 -21.16 44.36
N VAL A 337 16.82 -20.35 43.61
CA VAL A 337 16.83 -20.38 42.15
C VAL A 337 17.33 -21.72 41.63
N GLU A 338 18.43 -22.25 42.19
CA GLU A 338 18.98 -23.55 41.80
C GLU A 338 18.06 -24.73 42.16
N TYR A 339 17.27 -24.64 43.24
CA TYR A 339 16.24 -25.65 43.54
C TYR A 339 15.12 -25.69 42.48
N LEU A 340 14.67 -24.53 42.01
CA LEU A 340 13.56 -24.43 41.05
C LEU A 340 13.99 -24.68 39.61
N LYS A 341 15.28 -24.52 39.29
CA LYS A 341 15.83 -24.66 37.94
C LYS A 341 15.56 -26.05 37.33
N PRO A 342 15.78 -27.19 38.01
CA PRO A 342 15.41 -28.50 37.49
C PRO A 342 13.90 -28.66 37.21
N ILE A 343 13.03 -28.06 38.03
CA ILE A 343 11.57 -28.08 37.79
C ILE A 343 11.28 -27.43 36.45
N ARG A 344 11.82 -26.24 36.21
CA ARG A 344 11.61 -25.50 34.96
C ARG A 344 12.22 -26.22 33.74
N ALA A 345 13.41 -26.80 33.91
CA ALA A 345 14.15 -27.47 32.85
C ALA A 345 13.50 -28.80 32.42
N THR A 346 12.87 -29.53 33.33
CA THR A 346 12.25 -30.84 33.05
C THR A 346 10.74 -30.75 32.88
N ARG A 347 10.11 -29.73 33.49
CA ARG A 347 8.66 -29.62 33.75
C ARG A 347 8.10 -30.81 34.53
N GLU A 348 8.95 -31.46 35.31
CA GLU A 348 8.61 -32.66 36.07
C GLU A 348 8.27 -32.31 37.53
N LEU A 349 7.10 -32.79 37.97
CA LEU A 349 6.64 -32.58 39.33
C LEU A 349 7.46 -33.41 40.32
N SER A 350 7.69 -34.70 40.04
CA SER A 350 8.34 -35.60 40.99
C SER A 350 9.82 -35.25 41.17
N LEU A 351 10.26 -35.00 42.41
CA LEU A 351 11.65 -34.66 42.71
C LEU A 351 12.63 -35.71 42.17
N ALA A 352 12.29 -36.99 42.31
CA ALA A 352 13.11 -38.12 41.85
C ALA A 352 13.34 -38.17 40.33
N LYS A 353 12.52 -37.47 39.55
CA LYS A 353 12.56 -37.45 38.09
C LYS A 353 13.08 -36.14 37.51
N ARG A 354 13.54 -35.20 38.35
CA ARG A 354 14.09 -33.90 37.91
C ARG A 354 15.54 -33.95 37.41
N ASP A 355 16.10 -35.15 37.23
CA ASP A 355 17.45 -35.34 36.69
C ASP A 355 17.48 -35.01 35.18
N ALA A 356 18.30 -34.03 34.80
CA ALA A 356 18.33 -33.43 33.47
C ALA A 356 19.09 -34.26 32.41
N LYS A 357 19.11 -35.59 32.54
CA LYS A 357 19.87 -36.50 31.64
C LYS A 357 19.22 -36.73 30.27
N GLY A 358 18.00 -36.26 30.07
CA GLY A 358 17.23 -36.41 28.82
C GLY A 358 16.95 -35.08 28.11
N SER A 359 15.88 -35.05 27.32
CA SER A 359 15.43 -33.83 26.66
C SER A 359 14.91 -32.81 27.70
N CYS A 360 15.56 -31.65 27.78
CA CYS A 360 15.24 -30.57 28.72
C CYS A 360 14.88 -29.28 27.98
N TYR A 361 14.20 -28.36 28.67
CA TYR A 361 13.92 -26.99 28.23
C TYR A 361 15.05 -26.04 28.63
N TYR A 362 15.52 -25.24 27.68
CA TYR A 362 16.62 -24.30 27.83
C TYR A 362 16.12 -22.86 27.81
N PHE A 363 16.75 -22.01 28.61
CA PHE A 363 16.34 -20.62 28.80
C PHE A 363 17.53 -19.66 28.73
N GLU A 364 17.33 -18.50 28.12
CA GLU A 364 18.31 -17.39 28.07
C GLU A 364 17.59 -16.10 28.48
N GLY A 365 18.18 -15.32 29.39
CA GLY A 365 17.51 -14.12 29.93
C GLY A 365 16.14 -14.39 30.58
N GLY A 366 15.89 -15.63 31.00
CA GLY A 366 14.59 -16.07 31.52
C GLY A 366 13.53 -16.38 30.46
N GLN A 367 13.84 -16.34 29.16
CA GLN A 367 12.93 -16.72 28.07
C GLN A 367 13.22 -18.12 27.55
N LEU A 368 12.19 -18.85 27.13
CA LEU A 368 12.33 -20.20 26.54
C LEU A 368 12.99 -20.08 25.16
N ILE A 369 14.13 -20.74 24.98
CA ILE A 369 14.87 -20.72 23.69
C ILE A 369 14.79 -22.04 22.93
N GLY A 370 14.72 -23.18 23.64
CA GLY A 370 14.69 -24.48 22.97
C GLY A 370 14.48 -25.67 23.91
N LYS A 371 14.37 -26.84 23.31
CA LYS A 371 14.19 -28.14 23.97
C LYS A 371 14.95 -29.22 23.20
N GLY A 372 15.76 -30.01 23.91
CA GLY A 372 16.52 -31.11 23.33
C GLY A 372 17.45 -31.74 24.35
N ALA A 373 18.29 -32.69 23.93
CA ALA A 373 19.25 -33.35 24.80
C ALA A 373 20.64 -32.70 24.69
N SER A 374 21.30 -32.49 25.82
CA SER A 374 22.71 -32.09 25.88
C SER A 374 23.43 -32.87 27.00
N PRO A 375 24.17 -33.94 26.65
CA PRO A 375 24.81 -34.84 27.62
C PRO A 375 25.83 -34.18 28.55
N ASP A 376 26.34 -33.02 28.18
CA ASP A 376 27.45 -32.29 28.82
C ASP A 376 27.04 -30.86 29.22
N ASN A 377 25.78 -30.69 29.65
CA ASN A 377 25.23 -29.44 30.21
C ASN A 377 25.30 -28.22 29.26
N GLY A 378 25.09 -28.44 27.96
CA GLY A 378 24.94 -27.38 26.96
C GLY A 378 26.10 -27.24 25.98
N ASN A 379 27.18 -28.02 26.14
CA ASN A 379 28.35 -27.94 25.26
C ASN A 379 28.15 -28.69 23.94
N THR A 380 27.46 -29.83 23.97
CA THR A 380 27.15 -30.68 22.80
C THR A 380 25.66 -30.95 22.75
N LEU A 381 25.01 -30.58 21.65
CA LEU A 381 23.59 -30.82 21.42
C LEU A 381 23.42 -32.14 20.65
N THR A 382 22.54 -33.04 21.08
CA THR A 382 22.35 -34.33 20.39
C THR A 382 20.87 -34.65 20.18
N GLY A 383 20.58 -35.42 19.14
CA GLY A 383 19.23 -35.89 18.84
C GLY A 383 18.27 -34.79 18.36
N PRO A 384 16.95 -34.98 18.48
CA PRO A 384 15.96 -34.01 18.03
C PRO A 384 15.94 -32.76 18.94
N TRP A 385 15.94 -31.60 18.30
CA TRP A 385 15.88 -30.29 18.95
C TRP A 385 14.73 -29.45 18.38
N GLU A 386 14.04 -28.74 19.26
CA GLU A 386 13.06 -27.72 18.93
C GLU A 386 13.50 -26.38 19.52
N TYR A 387 13.35 -25.31 18.75
CA TYR A 387 13.56 -23.93 19.20
C TYR A 387 12.24 -23.19 19.21
N TYR A 388 12.09 -22.24 20.11
CA TYR A 388 10.83 -21.54 20.33
C TYR A 388 10.99 -20.02 20.23
N PHE A 389 9.90 -19.34 19.91
CA PHE A 389 9.74 -17.92 20.22
C PHE A 389 9.47 -17.77 21.73
N ALA A 390 9.61 -16.56 22.27
CA ALA A 390 9.42 -16.30 23.70
C ALA A 390 8.02 -16.75 24.24
N SER A 391 6.99 -16.71 23.40
CA SER A 391 5.62 -17.19 23.67
C SER A 391 5.46 -18.73 23.63
N GLY A 392 6.49 -19.47 23.23
CA GLY A 392 6.52 -20.94 23.23
C GLY A 392 6.03 -21.63 21.95
N ASN A 393 5.59 -20.87 20.95
CA ASN A 393 5.36 -21.38 19.60
C ASN A 393 6.70 -21.75 18.94
N LYS A 394 6.66 -22.78 18.08
CA LYS A 394 7.84 -23.34 17.42
C LYS A 394 8.46 -22.34 16.44
N LYS A 395 9.78 -22.15 16.53
CA LYS A 395 10.61 -21.29 15.67
C LYS A 395 11.42 -22.11 14.67
N SER A 396 11.98 -23.23 15.13
CA SER A 396 12.64 -24.20 14.25
C SER A 396 12.71 -25.58 14.91
N ALA A 397 12.98 -26.61 14.12
CA ALA A 397 13.24 -27.96 14.62
C ALA A 397 14.14 -28.73 13.66
N GLY A 398 14.95 -29.63 14.20
CA GLY A 398 15.85 -30.49 13.43
C GLY A 398 16.59 -31.49 14.32
N VAL A 399 17.60 -32.15 13.77
CA VAL A 399 18.38 -33.17 14.48
C VAL A 399 19.85 -32.76 14.52
N TYR A 400 20.49 -32.99 15.67
CA TYR A 400 21.94 -32.97 15.82
C TYR A 400 22.50 -34.39 15.89
N ASN A 401 23.63 -34.62 15.22
CA ASN A 401 24.38 -35.87 15.33
C ASN A 401 25.16 -35.94 16.66
N GLU A 402 25.83 -37.07 16.92
CA GLU A 402 26.62 -37.29 18.14
C GLU A 402 27.79 -36.31 18.34
N LYS A 403 28.18 -35.56 17.30
CA LYS A 403 29.24 -34.54 17.36
C LYS A 403 28.71 -33.13 17.63
N GLY A 404 27.40 -32.95 17.79
CA GLY A 404 26.80 -31.62 17.91
C GLY A 404 26.59 -30.89 16.60
N GLU A 405 26.64 -31.59 15.46
CA GLU A 405 26.47 -31.00 14.14
C GLU A 405 25.06 -31.24 13.60
N LYS A 406 24.49 -30.27 12.88
CA LYS A 406 23.17 -30.43 12.24
C LYS A 406 23.15 -31.59 11.25
N GLU A 407 22.08 -32.37 11.26
CA GLU A 407 21.87 -33.54 10.41
C GLU A 407 20.41 -33.62 9.92
N GLY A 408 20.21 -34.04 8.67
CA GLY A 408 18.88 -34.26 8.08
C GLY A 408 18.10 -32.97 7.81
N VAL A 409 16.77 -33.08 7.82
CA VAL A 409 15.87 -31.96 7.50
C VAL A 409 15.69 -31.05 8.70
N TRP A 410 16.01 -29.77 8.51
CA TRP A 410 15.75 -28.68 9.43
C TRP A 410 14.60 -27.82 8.94
N LYS A 411 13.60 -27.61 9.80
CA LYS A 411 12.41 -26.81 9.50
C LYS A 411 12.42 -25.52 10.30
N TYR A 412 12.02 -24.43 9.66
CA TYR A 412 11.91 -23.10 10.25
C TYR A 412 10.48 -22.60 10.10
N TYR A 413 9.98 -21.86 11.08
CA TYR A 413 8.59 -21.42 11.12
C TYR A 413 8.50 -19.91 11.35
N TYR A 414 7.48 -19.30 10.78
CA TYR A 414 7.05 -17.95 11.14
C TYR A 414 6.42 -17.93 12.53
N PHE A 415 6.25 -16.74 13.12
CA PHE A 415 5.58 -16.60 14.41
C PHE A 415 4.16 -17.20 14.40
N THR A 416 3.48 -17.12 13.26
CA THR A 416 2.15 -17.73 13.02
C THR A 416 2.15 -19.26 13.05
N GLY A 417 3.32 -19.91 13.09
CA GLY A 417 3.47 -21.36 13.02
C GLY A 417 3.47 -21.91 11.59
N GLN A 418 3.31 -21.06 10.58
CA GLN A 418 3.47 -21.46 9.18
C GLN A 418 4.91 -21.79 8.85
N LEU A 419 5.12 -22.77 7.96
CA LEU A 419 6.45 -23.16 7.51
C LEU A 419 7.12 -21.99 6.77
N ARG A 420 8.26 -21.53 7.27
CA ARG A 420 9.10 -20.49 6.68
C ARG A 420 10.14 -21.08 5.74
N GLY A 421 10.69 -22.24 6.08
CA GLY A 421 11.67 -22.89 5.22
C GLY A 421 12.10 -24.27 5.68
N GLU A 422 12.71 -25.00 4.76
CA GLU A 422 13.30 -26.31 4.94
C GLU A 422 14.71 -26.32 4.36
N GLU A 423 15.66 -26.81 5.15
CA GLU A 423 17.06 -26.99 4.79
C GLU A 423 17.45 -28.44 5.07
N ILE A 424 18.42 -28.97 4.33
CA ILE A 424 18.94 -30.32 4.52
C ILE A 424 20.42 -30.21 4.89
N TYR A 425 20.84 -30.90 5.95
CA TYR A 425 22.21 -30.92 6.43
C TYR A 425 22.79 -32.33 6.46
N ARG A 426 24.11 -32.42 6.27
CA ARG A 426 24.93 -33.61 6.48
C ARG A 426 26.23 -33.21 7.17
N ASN A 427 26.51 -33.75 8.35
CA ASN A 427 27.70 -33.43 9.15
C ASN A 427 27.92 -31.92 9.32
N GLY A 428 26.85 -31.19 9.67
CA GLY A 428 26.90 -29.75 9.94
C GLY A 428 26.95 -28.83 8.71
N LYS A 429 27.08 -29.39 7.50
CA LYS A 429 27.05 -28.62 6.24
C LYS A 429 25.74 -28.81 5.50
N GLN A 430 25.25 -27.76 4.84
CA GLN A 430 24.04 -27.82 4.04
C GLN A 430 24.27 -28.64 2.77
N GLU A 431 23.37 -29.57 2.47
CA GLU A 431 23.51 -30.59 1.42
C GLU A 431 22.13 -30.96 0.86
N GLY A 432 21.84 -30.58 -0.39
CA GLY A 432 20.58 -30.87 -1.08
C GLY A 432 19.69 -29.64 -1.27
N LYS A 433 18.39 -29.88 -1.48
CA LYS A 433 17.42 -28.83 -1.81
C LYS A 433 17.03 -28.01 -0.57
N GLU A 434 17.11 -26.70 -0.72
CA GLU A 434 16.55 -25.71 0.18
C GLU A 434 15.24 -25.15 -0.39
N THR A 435 14.24 -24.89 0.45
CA THR A 435 13.01 -24.21 0.06
C THR A 435 12.53 -23.29 1.17
N TYR A 436 12.29 -22.02 0.83
CA TYR A 436 11.72 -21.02 1.71
C TYR A 436 10.37 -20.53 1.18
N TYR A 437 9.51 -20.09 2.10
CA TYR A 437 8.16 -19.63 1.83
C TYR A 437 7.94 -18.25 2.44
N TYR A 438 7.07 -17.46 1.82
CA TYR A 438 6.45 -16.28 2.41
C TYR A 438 5.37 -16.69 3.42
N GLU A 439 4.99 -15.77 4.32
CA GLU A 439 3.94 -15.99 5.33
C GLU A 439 2.52 -16.13 4.75
N ASN A 440 2.35 -15.95 3.44
CA ASN A 440 1.11 -16.29 2.73
C ASN A 440 1.12 -17.73 2.14
N GLY A 441 2.19 -18.48 2.39
CA GLY A 441 2.40 -19.86 1.95
C GLY A 441 3.02 -20.02 0.55
N ASN A 442 3.21 -18.94 -0.22
CA ASN A 442 3.89 -19.02 -1.51
C ASN A 442 5.39 -19.24 -1.32
N ILE A 443 6.04 -19.99 -2.21
CA ILE A 443 7.50 -20.15 -2.21
C ILE A 443 8.15 -18.78 -2.38
N SER A 444 9.15 -18.44 -1.57
CA SER A 444 9.98 -17.24 -1.73
C SER A 444 11.28 -17.53 -2.45
N SER A 445 11.89 -18.69 -2.19
CA SER A 445 13.11 -19.11 -2.87
C SER A 445 13.36 -20.62 -2.80
N THR A 446 14.09 -21.12 -3.79
CA THR A 446 14.63 -22.50 -3.83
C THR A 446 16.08 -22.47 -4.30
N ALA A 447 16.92 -23.34 -3.74
CA ALA A 447 18.31 -23.51 -4.15
C ALA A 447 18.77 -24.95 -3.94
N GLU A 448 19.81 -25.37 -4.66
CA GLU A 448 20.51 -26.64 -4.41
C GLU A 448 21.87 -26.36 -3.78
N TYR A 449 22.16 -27.02 -2.66
CA TYR A 449 23.41 -26.91 -1.91
C TYR A 449 24.25 -28.17 -2.03
N LYS A 450 25.57 -28.00 -2.05
CA LYS A 450 26.56 -29.05 -1.93
C LYS A 450 27.71 -28.56 -1.06
N ASP A 451 28.09 -29.33 -0.06
CA ASP A 451 29.20 -28.99 0.85
C ASP A 451 29.08 -27.60 1.52
N GLY A 452 27.86 -27.09 1.72
CA GLY A 452 27.58 -25.79 2.33
C GLY A 452 27.51 -24.61 1.35
N GLU A 453 27.73 -24.83 0.05
CA GLU A 453 27.68 -23.80 -0.99
C GLU A 453 26.54 -24.08 -1.99
N ILE A 454 25.95 -23.04 -2.57
CA ILE A 454 24.95 -23.21 -3.63
C ILE A 454 25.66 -23.74 -4.88
N ASN A 455 25.13 -24.83 -5.45
CA ASN A 455 25.68 -25.47 -6.63
C ASN A 455 24.55 -26.00 -7.50
N GLY A 456 24.08 -25.17 -8.44
CA GLY A 456 22.92 -25.44 -9.29
C GLY A 456 22.06 -24.20 -9.53
N GLU A 457 20.78 -24.43 -9.78
CA GLU A 457 19.81 -23.35 -10.02
C GLU A 457 19.29 -22.78 -8.69
N ARG A 458 19.29 -21.44 -8.59
CA ARG A 458 18.62 -20.68 -7.54
C ARG A 458 17.47 -19.90 -8.14
N ILE A 459 16.27 -20.09 -7.60
CA ILE A 459 15.07 -19.39 -8.02
C ILE A 459 14.54 -18.56 -6.87
N THR A 460 14.18 -17.31 -7.12
CA THR A 460 13.41 -16.50 -6.18
C THR A 460 12.08 -16.09 -6.80
N TYR A 461 11.10 -15.83 -5.95
CA TYR A 461 9.73 -15.49 -6.33
C TYR A 461 9.30 -14.19 -5.65
N TYR A 462 8.27 -13.55 -6.16
CA TYR A 462 7.55 -12.47 -5.49
C TYR A 462 6.53 -13.02 -4.50
N LYS A 463 6.05 -12.19 -3.56
CA LYS A 463 5.01 -12.59 -2.58
C LYS A 463 3.75 -13.14 -3.25
N ASN A 464 3.40 -12.62 -4.42
CA ASN A 464 2.25 -13.11 -5.18
C ASN A 464 2.47 -14.50 -5.80
N GLY A 465 3.71 -15.01 -5.86
CA GLY A 465 4.07 -16.31 -6.44
C GLY A 465 4.69 -16.26 -7.83
N ALA A 466 4.78 -15.08 -8.46
CA ALA A 466 5.45 -14.92 -9.74
C ALA A 466 6.97 -15.11 -9.62
N LEU A 467 7.62 -15.62 -10.67
CA LEU A 467 9.09 -15.70 -10.72
C LEU A 467 9.68 -14.29 -10.58
N ARG A 468 10.77 -14.16 -9.81
CA ARG A 468 11.53 -12.93 -9.63
C ARG A 468 12.91 -13.03 -10.24
N THR A 469 13.70 -14.03 -9.83
CA THR A 469 15.01 -14.31 -10.43
C THR A 469 15.22 -15.80 -10.66
N VAL A 470 15.96 -16.11 -11.72
CA VAL A 470 16.54 -17.43 -11.97
C VAL A 470 18.02 -17.24 -12.19
N GLU A 471 18.83 -17.87 -11.35
CA GLU A 471 20.28 -17.75 -11.27
C GLU A 471 20.92 -19.12 -11.33
N GLN A 472 22.04 -19.24 -12.04
CA GLN A 472 22.87 -20.45 -12.06
C GLN A 472 24.13 -20.18 -11.23
N GLN A 473 24.46 -21.09 -10.31
CA GLN A 473 25.61 -20.95 -9.40
C GLN A 473 26.47 -22.21 -9.40
N GLU A 474 27.79 -22.02 -9.26
CA GLU A 474 28.77 -23.08 -9.07
C GLU A 474 29.70 -22.67 -7.92
N ASN A 475 29.82 -23.50 -6.89
CA ASN A 475 30.60 -23.22 -5.67
C ASN A 475 30.28 -21.83 -5.06
N GLY A 476 28.99 -21.53 -4.92
CA GLY A 476 28.49 -20.29 -4.34
C GLY A 476 28.62 -19.03 -5.20
N LYS A 477 29.15 -19.14 -6.44
CA LYS A 477 29.35 -18.00 -7.35
C LYS A 477 28.42 -18.06 -8.55
N LEU A 478 27.89 -16.92 -8.99
CA LEU A 478 27.08 -16.81 -10.19
C LEU A 478 27.91 -17.21 -11.43
N LYS A 479 27.35 -18.13 -12.22
CA LYS A 479 27.92 -18.62 -13.48
C LYS A 479 26.83 -18.92 -14.48
N GLY A 480 26.94 -18.39 -15.69
CA GLY A 480 25.95 -18.59 -16.76
C GLY A 480 24.86 -17.53 -16.76
N ASN A 481 23.66 -17.91 -17.21
CA ASN A 481 22.60 -16.94 -17.48
C ASN A 481 21.79 -16.62 -16.21
N ARG A 482 21.64 -15.33 -15.90
CA ARG A 482 20.75 -14.80 -14.86
C ARG A 482 19.56 -14.10 -15.51
N LYS A 483 18.34 -14.49 -15.15
CA LYS A 483 17.10 -13.87 -15.62
C LYS A 483 16.38 -13.16 -14.48
N VAL A 484 15.87 -11.97 -14.75
CA VAL A 484 15.06 -11.18 -13.82
C VAL A 484 13.70 -10.92 -14.46
N TYR A 485 12.63 -11.08 -13.69
CA TYR A 485 11.25 -10.92 -14.12
C TYR A 485 10.56 -9.85 -13.29
N THR A 486 9.51 -9.23 -13.84
CA THR A 486 8.62 -8.31 -13.11
C THR A 486 7.64 -9.08 -12.22
N GLN A 487 6.95 -8.39 -11.30
CA GLN A 487 5.93 -9.00 -10.42
C GLN A 487 4.74 -9.61 -11.18
N ASN A 488 4.52 -9.20 -12.43
CA ASN A 488 3.52 -9.78 -13.32
C ASN A 488 4.09 -10.93 -14.18
N GLY A 489 5.36 -11.29 -13.97
CA GLY A 489 6.03 -12.41 -14.63
C GLY A 489 6.58 -12.11 -16.04
N LEU A 490 6.72 -10.84 -16.42
CA LEU A 490 7.36 -10.46 -17.69
C LEU A 490 8.88 -10.50 -17.53
N LEU A 491 9.62 -11.02 -18.50
CA LEU A 491 11.08 -11.03 -18.46
C LEU A 491 11.58 -9.58 -18.58
N GLN A 492 12.30 -9.09 -17.57
CA GLN A 492 12.82 -7.72 -17.53
C GLN A 492 14.26 -7.67 -18.06
N SER A 493 15.09 -8.66 -17.69
CA SER A 493 16.46 -8.74 -18.18
C SER A 493 17.03 -10.15 -18.16
N ALA A 494 18.03 -10.38 -19.00
CA ALA A 494 18.85 -11.58 -19.02
C ALA A 494 20.32 -11.19 -19.22
N ALA A 495 21.24 -11.70 -18.40
CA ALA A 495 22.67 -11.38 -18.51
C ALA A 495 23.54 -12.60 -18.17
N MET A 496 24.67 -12.72 -18.86
CA MET A 496 25.67 -13.75 -18.60
C MET A 496 26.63 -13.34 -17.49
N TYR A 497 26.99 -14.30 -16.63
CA TYR A 497 27.90 -14.13 -15.51
C TYR A 497 29.03 -15.18 -15.53
N ALA A 498 30.20 -14.79 -15.08
CA ALA A 498 31.33 -15.66 -14.78
C ALA A 498 31.98 -15.21 -13.47
N ASN A 499 31.96 -16.08 -12.45
CA ASN A 499 32.52 -15.79 -11.12
C ASN A 499 31.99 -14.47 -10.53
N ASP A 500 30.66 -14.34 -10.43
CA ASP A 500 29.94 -13.17 -9.89
C ASP A 500 30.00 -11.88 -10.73
N LYS A 501 30.81 -11.86 -11.78
CA LYS A 501 30.92 -10.71 -12.69
C LYS A 501 30.10 -10.93 -13.95
N LYS A 502 29.41 -9.89 -14.42
CA LYS A 502 28.78 -9.90 -15.75
C LYS A 502 29.87 -10.10 -16.81
N SER A 503 29.69 -11.10 -17.65
CA SER A 503 30.64 -11.48 -18.69
C SER A 503 29.91 -12.17 -19.83
N GLY A 504 29.93 -11.56 -21.01
CA GLY A 504 29.17 -11.97 -22.19
C GLY A 504 27.90 -11.15 -22.42
N ALA A 505 26.99 -11.69 -23.22
CA ALA A 505 25.82 -10.97 -23.70
C ALA A 505 24.80 -10.64 -22.59
N PHE A 506 24.13 -9.49 -22.73
CA PHE A 506 22.95 -9.14 -21.93
C PHE A 506 21.84 -8.58 -22.83
N LYS A 507 20.60 -8.67 -22.33
CA LYS A 507 19.41 -8.03 -22.89
C LYS A 507 18.50 -7.49 -21.79
N THR A 508 17.86 -6.35 -22.02
CA THR A 508 16.67 -5.89 -21.28
C THR A 508 15.46 -5.87 -22.22
N TYR A 509 14.26 -5.86 -21.66
CA TYR A 509 13.03 -5.97 -22.43
C TYR A 509 11.98 -4.95 -21.98
N PHE A 510 11.25 -4.41 -22.95
CA PHE A 510 10.05 -3.62 -22.70
C PHE A 510 8.93 -4.47 -22.09
N ALA A 511 7.92 -3.81 -21.50
CA ALA A 511 6.72 -4.48 -20.99
C ALA A 511 5.98 -5.30 -22.08
N ASN A 512 6.14 -4.92 -23.35
CA ASN A 512 5.58 -5.65 -24.49
C ASN A 512 6.37 -6.91 -24.91
N GLY A 513 7.50 -7.18 -24.27
CA GLY A 513 8.38 -8.32 -24.50
C GLY A 513 9.42 -8.15 -25.61
N GLN A 514 9.46 -7.02 -26.31
CA GLN A 514 10.53 -6.70 -27.26
C GLN A 514 11.81 -6.29 -26.53
N VAL A 515 12.96 -6.46 -27.20
CA VAL A 515 14.27 -6.06 -26.66
C VAL A 515 14.29 -4.54 -26.54
N GLU A 516 14.66 -4.04 -25.36
CA GLU A 516 14.87 -2.62 -25.09
C GLU A 516 16.35 -2.28 -25.27
N LEU A 517 17.25 -3.04 -24.64
CA LEU A 517 18.69 -2.89 -24.74
C LEU A 517 19.34 -4.24 -25.03
N GLU A 518 20.43 -4.25 -25.79
CA GLU A 518 21.34 -5.40 -25.87
C GLU A 518 22.80 -4.97 -26.00
N GLY A 519 23.70 -5.80 -25.48
CA GLY A 519 25.13 -5.57 -25.58
C GLY A 519 25.92 -6.70 -24.92
N SER A 520 27.18 -6.43 -24.57
CA SER A 520 28.03 -7.38 -23.86
C SER A 520 28.81 -6.72 -22.73
N TYR A 521 29.09 -7.52 -21.70
CA TYR A 521 29.97 -7.16 -20.59
C TYR A 521 31.28 -7.93 -20.66
N ALA A 522 32.36 -7.33 -20.20
CA ALA A 522 33.62 -7.96 -19.87
C ALA A 522 34.04 -7.51 -18.47
N ASP A 523 34.03 -8.44 -17.50
CA ASP A 523 34.34 -8.17 -16.10
C ASP A 523 33.55 -6.99 -15.49
N ASP A 524 32.21 -7.09 -15.57
CA ASP A 524 31.22 -6.08 -15.12
C ASP A 524 31.16 -4.78 -15.93
N LYS A 525 32.04 -4.60 -16.91
CA LYS A 525 32.11 -3.38 -17.72
C LYS A 525 31.56 -3.58 -19.12
N LEU A 526 30.79 -2.63 -19.62
CA LEU A 526 30.29 -2.66 -20.99
C LEU A 526 31.46 -2.72 -21.97
N SER A 527 31.39 -3.65 -22.92
CA SER A 527 32.44 -3.86 -23.92
C SER A 527 31.84 -4.39 -25.21
N GLY A 528 32.26 -3.80 -26.33
CA GLY A 528 31.80 -4.13 -27.67
C GLY A 528 30.51 -3.39 -28.08
N PRO A 529 29.73 -3.98 -29.00
CA PRO A 529 28.55 -3.34 -29.57
C PRO A 529 27.42 -3.22 -28.54
N TYR A 530 26.76 -2.07 -28.56
CA TYR A 530 25.60 -1.77 -27.73
C TYR A 530 24.48 -1.20 -28.61
N LYS A 531 23.25 -1.71 -28.43
CA LYS A 531 22.06 -1.21 -29.11
C LYS A 531 20.94 -0.95 -28.12
N ALA A 532 20.23 0.15 -28.33
CA ALA A 532 18.94 0.43 -27.73
C ALA A 532 17.86 0.47 -28.80
N TYR A 533 16.64 0.14 -28.42
CA TYR A 533 15.48 0.05 -29.31
C TYR A 533 14.35 0.93 -28.79
N TYR A 534 13.40 1.24 -29.67
CA TYR A 534 12.07 1.74 -29.33
C TYR A 534 11.13 0.57 -29.05
N GLU A 535 9.98 0.85 -28.43
CA GLU A 535 8.96 -0.17 -28.12
C GLU A 535 8.38 -0.89 -29.35
N ASP A 536 8.60 -0.38 -30.56
CA ASP A 536 8.20 -1.02 -31.81
C ASP A 536 9.31 -1.88 -32.45
N GLY A 537 10.50 -1.90 -31.83
CA GLY A 537 11.67 -2.67 -32.26
C GLY A 537 12.60 -1.91 -33.21
N VAL A 538 12.32 -0.64 -33.52
CA VAL A 538 13.24 0.20 -34.29
C VAL A 538 14.44 0.56 -33.43
N VAL A 539 15.66 0.51 -33.97
CA VAL A 539 16.88 0.89 -33.25
C VAL A 539 16.80 2.37 -32.89
N SER A 540 16.96 2.71 -31.61
CA SER A 540 16.98 4.09 -31.11
C SER A 540 18.40 4.60 -30.89
N MET A 541 19.36 3.70 -30.64
CA MET A 541 20.77 4.03 -30.46
C MET A 541 21.69 2.87 -30.85
N GLU A 542 22.82 3.19 -31.48
CA GLU A 542 23.95 2.30 -31.67
C GLU A 542 25.21 2.95 -31.10
N ALA A 543 26.01 2.18 -30.37
CA ALA A 543 27.26 2.62 -29.77
C ALA A 543 28.28 1.46 -29.69
N GLN A 544 29.54 1.82 -29.47
CA GLN A 544 30.61 0.89 -29.09
C GLN A 544 31.17 1.32 -27.73
N TYR A 545 31.40 0.33 -26.86
CA TYR A 545 31.98 0.56 -25.54
C TYR A 545 33.30 -0.19 -25.40
N ASP A 546 34.25 0.44 -24.71
CA ASP A 546 35.46 -0.20 -24.20
C ASP A 546 35.60 0.12 -22.70
N GLN A 547 35.47 -0.92 -21.87
CA GLN A 547 35.59 -0.79 -20.41
C GLN A 547 34.71 0.34 -19.84
N ASP A 548 33.41 0.32 -20.16
CA ASP A 548 32.38 1.34 -19.84
C ASP A 548 32.50 2.68 -20.58
N ASN A 549 33.59 2.92 -21.30
CA ASN A 549 33.78 4.15 -22.04
C ASN A 549 33.21 4.02 -23.45
N ALA A 550 32.33 4.93 -23.83
CA ALA A 550 31.93 5.05 -25.23
C ALA A 550 33.16 5.37 -26.10
N VAL A 551 33.30 4.65 -27.21
CA VAL A 551 34.39 4.83 -28.18
C VAL A 551 33.82 4.95 -29.60
N GLY A 552 34.29 5.93 -30.37
CA GLY A 552 33.85 6.17 -31.73
C GLY A 552 32.49 6.90 -31.80
N GLU A 553 31.74 6.64 -32.87
CA GLU A 553 30.46 7.30 -33.11
C GLU A 553 29.31 6.61 -32.34
N ILE A 554 28.60 7.39 -31.54
CA ILE A 554 27.26 7.05 -31.06
C ILE A 554 26.24 7.62 -32.04
N LYS A 555 25.37 6.77 -32.57
CA LYS A 555 24.29 7.15 -33.48
C LYS A 555 22.97 6.98 -32.76
N LYS A 556 22.21 8.05 -32.61
CA LYS A 556 20.82 8.00 -32.14
C LYS A 556 19.89 8.15 -33.33
N PHE A 557 18.76 7.49 -33.30
CA PHE A 557 17.79 7.46 -34.38
C PHE A 557 16.43 7.95 -33.90
N PHE A 558 15.57 8.36 -34.83
CA PHE A 558 14.14 8.54 -34.60
C PHE A 558 13.40 7.20 -34.76
N GLU A 559 12.14 7.14 -34.32
CA GLU A 559 11.26 5.97 -34.52
C GLU A 559 11.02 5.62 -36.00
N ASN A 560 11.29 6.56 -36.92
CA ASN A 560 11.26 6.31 -38.36
C ASN A 560 12.60 5.75 -38.91
N GLY A 561 13.58 5.49 -38.05
CA GLY A 561 14.90 4.96 -38.38
C GLY A 561 15.90 5.98 -38.94
N LYS A 562 15.52 7.25 -39.11
CA LYS A 562 16.45 8.29 -39.57
C LYS A 562 17.38 8.74 -38.43
N PRO A 563 18.62 9.19 -38.73
CA PRO A 563 19.52 9.75 -37.73
C PRO A 563 18.89 10.92 -36.97
N LYS A 564 18.94 10.87 -35.65
CA LYS A 564 18.53 11.92 -34.72
C LYS A 564 19.71 12.72 -34.21
N SER A 565 20.81 12.05 -33.86
CA SER A 565 22.09 12.70 -33.56
C SER A 565 23.26 11.76 -33.83
N ILE A 566 24.42 12.36 -34.09
CA ILE A 566 25.71 11.68 -34.15
C ILE A 566 26.65 12.40 -33.21
N GLU A 567 27.25 11.64 -32.31
CA GLU A 567 28.16 12.10 -31.27
C GLU A 567 29.46 11.29 -31.35
N THR A 568 30.62 11.93 -31.35
CA THR A 568 31.92 11.23 -31.39
C THR A 568 32.57 11.24 -30.01
N TYR A 569 32.85 10.06 -29.49
CA TYR A 569 33.49 9.86 -28.20
C TYR A 569 34.89 9.29 -28.36
N ASN A 570 35.83 9.83 -27.60
CA ASN A 570 37.19 9.34 -27.48
C ASN A 570 37.43 8.96 -26.01
N ASN A 571 37.46 7.66 -25.72
CA ASN A 571 37.59 7.11 -24.37
C ASN A 571 36.62 7.77 -23.37
N GLY A 572 35.34 7.83 -23.72
CA GLY A 572 34.28 8.37 -22.86
C GLY A 572 34.19 9.90 -22.85
N VAL A 573 35.11 10.62 -23.50
CA VAL A 573 35.07 12.08 -23.62
C VAL A 573 34.48 12.48 -24.97
N LEU A 574 33.42 13.30 -24.96
CA LEU A 574 32.81 13.85 -26.18
C LEU A 574 33.82 14.78 -26.87
N GLU A 575 34.17 14.49 -28.12
CA GLU A 575 35.20 15.21 -28.87
C GLU A 575 34.83 15.28 -30.36
N GLY A 576 34.83 16.49 -30.92
CA GLY A 576 34.55 16.73 -32.34
C GLY A 576 33.18 17.34 -32.60
N GLU A 577 32.67 17.18 -33.82
CA GLU A 577 31.40 17.77 -34.24
C GLU A 577 30.22 17.00 -33.61
N TYR A 578 29.31 17.74 -32.99
CA TYR A 578 27.97 17.28 -32.67
C TYR A 578 27.02 17.77 -33.74
N ALA A 579 26.17 16.88 -34.25
CA ALA A 579 25.04 17.25 -35.09
C ALA A 579 23.79 16.48 -34.66
N SER A 580 22.66 17.16 -34.67
CA SER A 580 21.33 16.57 -34.55
C SER A 580 20.44 17.01 -35.69
N TRP A 581 19.41 16.22 -35.98
CA TRP A 581 18.46 16.46 -37.07
C TRP A 581 17.02 16.40 -36.55
N TYR A 582 16.09 16.93 -37.33
CA TYR A 582 14.65 16.68 -37.20
C TYR A 582 14.25 15.36 -37.90
N ASN A 583 13.03 14.86 -37.64
CA ASN A 583 12.49 13.67 -38.30
C ASN A 583 12.41 13.81 -39.84
N ASN A 584 12.37 15.05 -40.35
CA ASN A 584 12.40 15.37 -41.78
C ASN A 584 13.83 15.32 -42.38
N GLY A 585 14.88 15.21 -41.55
CA GLY A 585 16.28 15.16 -41.95
C GLY A 585 16.99 16.52 -42.03
N GLN A 586 16.30 17.63 -41.76
CA GLN A 586 16.95 18.94 -41.62
C GLN A 586 17.78 18.99 -40.34
N VAL A 587 18.90 19.70 -40.36
CA VAL A 587 19.73 19.92 -39.16
C VAL A 587 18.88 20.65 -38.12
N ASN A 588 18.94 20.19 -36.87
CA ASN A 588 18.32 20.83 -35.71
C ASN A 588 19.38 21.59 -34.91
N THR A 589 20.54 20.98 -34.64
CA THR A 589 21.60 21.61 -33.85
C THR A 589 22.98 21.20 -34.35
N LYS A 590 23.94 22.13 -34.32
CA LYS A 590 25.35 21.84 -34.60
C LYS A 590 26.28 22.62 -33.67
N TYR A 591 27.33 21.97 -33.17
CA TYR A 591 28.44 22.60 -32.44
C TYR A 591 29.68 21.71 -32.44
N ILE A 592 30.81 22.22 -31.94
CA ILE A 592 32.05 21.46 -31.78
C ILE A 592 32.38 21.35 -30.30
N ASN A 593 32.57 20.12 -29.83
CA ASN A 593 32.99 19.85 -28.46
C ASN A 593 34.51 19.61 -28.42
N LYS A 594 35.21 20.16 -27.40
CA LYS A 594 36.66 19.98 -27.24
C LYS A 594 36.96 19.51 -25.82
N LYS A 595 37.50 18.30 -25.71
CA LYS A 595 37.81 17.65 -24.41
C LYS A 595 36.61 17.61 -23.46
N GLY A 596 35.42 17.32 -24.00
CA GLY A 596 34.18 17.19 -23.23
C GLY A 596 33.58 18.50 -22.71
N LYS A 597 34.19 19.65 -23.00
CA LYS A 597 33.65 20.97 -22.62
C LYS A 597 33.13 21.73 -23.82
N LEU A 598 31.94 22.27 -23.65
CA LEU A 598 31.29 23.11 -24.63
C LEU A 598 31.83 24.54 -24.49
N ASN A 599 32.52 25.00 -25.54
CA ASN A 599 33.13 26.32 -25.59
C ASN A 599 32.94 26.92 -26.98
N GLY A 600 32.23 28.04 -27.06
CA GLY A 600 31.80 28.68 -28.30
C GLY A 600 30.29 28.61 -28.54
N ASP A 601 29.89 28.81 -29.79
CA ASP A 601 28.50 28.95 -30.20
C ASP A 601 27.86 27.59 -30.54
N VAL A 602 26.66 27.38 -30.01
CA VAL A 602 25.73 26.30 -30.36
C VAL A 602 24.61 26.87 -31.21
N GLN A 603 24.46 26.37 -32.43
CA GLN A 603 23.48 26.88 -33.39
C GLN A 603 22.26 25.96 -33.44
N TYR A 604 21.06 26.54 -33.35
CA TYR A 604 19.79 25.83 -33.49
C TYR A 604 19.04 26.31 -34.73
N PHE A 605 18.50 25.34 -35.47
CA PHE A 605 17.78 25.53 -36.72
C PHE A 605 16.36 24.99 -36.55
N ASP A 606 15.41 25.52 -37.30
CA ASP A 606 14.02 25.05 -37.33
C ASP A 606 13.81 23.95 -38.38
N LYS A 607 12.58 23.42 -38.47
CA LYS A 607 12.23 22.35 -39.43
C LYS A 607 12.38 22.75 -40.90
N ASP A 608 12.49 24.04 -41.22
CA ASP A 608 12.75 24.56 -42.56
C ASP A 608 14.25 24.74 -42.83
N GLY A 609 15.11 24.39 -41.87
CA GLY A 609 16.56 24.58 -41.93
C GLY A 609 17.00 26.02 -41.66
N LYS A 610 16.14 26.90 -41.15
CA LYS A 610 16.51 28.28 -40.80
C LYS A 610 17.00 28.37 -39.36
N MET A 611 18.14 29.01 -39.17
CA MET A 611 18.69 29.25 -37.83
C MET A 611 17.79 30.21 -37.06
N TYR A 612 17.33 29.79 -35.89
CA TYR A 612 16.45 30.61 -35.04
C TYR A 612 17.05 30.92 -33.67
N SER A 613 18.14 30.25 -33.26
CA SER A 613 18.90 30.68 -32.07
C SER A 613 20.37 30.28 -32.07
N ILE A 614 21.18 31.02 -31.31
CA ILE A 614 22.59 30.76 -31.03
C ILE A 614 22.82 30.90 -29.53
N PHE A 615 23.41 29.90 -28.90
CA PHE A 615 23.79 29.91 -27.48
C PHE A 615 25.32 29.92 -27.38
N THR A 616 25.88 30.94 -26.74
CA THR A 616 27.33 31.10 -26.56
C THR A 616 27.73 30.63 -25.17
N PHE A 617 28.65 29.68 -25.11
CA PHE A 617 29.18 29.13 -23.86
C PHE A 617 30.68 29.40 -23.72
N ASP A 618 31.14 29.48 -22.48
CA ASP A 618 32.55 29.52 -22.11
C ASP A 618 32.78 28.47 -21.03
N ASN A 619 33.45 27.38 -21.40
CA ASN A 619 33.72 26.23 -20.53
C ASN A 619 32.45 25.74 -19.80
N ASP A 620 31.42 25.37 -20.58
CA ASP A 620 30.09 24.90 -20.14
C ASP A 620 29.19 25.96 -19.48
N LEU A 621 29.70 27.15 -19.18
CA LEU A 621 28.89 28.23 -18.62
C LEU A 621 28.22 29.04 -19.73
N LEU A 622 26.89 29.04 -19.78
CA LEU A 622 26.11 29.82 -20.74
C LEU A 622 26.33 31.32 -20.51
N LYS A 623 26.89 32.01 -21.51
CA LYS A 623 27.21 33.44 -21.46
C LYS A 623 26.18 34.29 -22.18
N ALA A 624 25.64 33.80 -23.28
CA ALA A 624 24.63 34.52 -24.03
C ALA A 624 23.71 33.57 -24.83
N ALA A 625 22.50 34.02 -25.11
CA ALA A 625 21.62 33.39 -26.08
C ALA A 625 21.00 34.45 -26.99
N ARG A 626 21.07 34.24 -28.31
CA ARG A 626 20.51 35.11 -29.34
C ARG A 626 19.41 34.34 -30.08
N TYR A 627 18.31 35.02 -30.38
CA TYR A 627 17.19 34.46 -31.13
C TYR A 627 16.94 35.27 -32.39
N PHE A 628 16.53 34.59 -33.47
CA PHE A 628 16.33 35.15 -34.80
C PHE A 628 14.93 34.80 -35.31
N ASP A 629 14.31 35.72 -36.05
CA ASP A 629 13.09 35.42 -36.79
C ASP A 629 13.37 34.64 -38.09
N LYS A 630 12.30 34.25 -38.79
CA LYS A 630 12.37 33.52 -40.07
C LYS A 630 13.09 34.27 -41.21
N THR A 631 13.40 35.56 -41.05
CA THR A 631 14.20 36.35 -42.00
C THR A 631 15.69 36.36 -41.64
N GLY A 632 16.06 35.82 -40.48
CA GLY A 632 17.41 35.86 -39.93
C GLY A 632 17.69 37.13 -39.12
N LYS A 633 16.69 37.98 -38.86
CA LYS A 633 16.86 39.18 -38.03
C LYS A 633 16.83 38.78 -36.56
N GLN A 634 17.80 39.26 -35.78
CA GLN A 634 17.83 39.04 -34.33
C GLN A 634 16.63 39.71 -33.66
N ILE A 635 15.84 38.93 -32.92
CA ILE A 635 14.65 39.38 -32.17
C ILE A 635 14.88 39.45 -30.66
N SER A 636 15.87 38.72 -30.15
CA SER A 636 16.20 38.77 -28.72
C SER A 636 17.66 38.42 -28.46
N ILE A 637 18.21 38.98 -27.40
CA ILE A 637 19.49 38.59 -26.83
C ILE A 637 19.36 38.60 -25.30
N SER A 638 19.85 37.53 -24.66
CA SER A 638 20.01 37.44 -23.20
C SER A 638 21.50 37.22 -22.91
N GLU A 639 22.13 38.09 -22.12
CA GLU A 639 23.57 38.02 -21.81
C GLU A 639 23.79 37.98 -20.30
N ALA A 640 24.81 37.23 -19.89
CA ALA A 640 25.18 37.10 -18.49
C ALA A 640 25.79 38.42 -17.99
N SER A 641 25.27 38.95 -16.88
CA SER A 641 25.78 40.14 -16.20
C SER A 641 26.21 39.77 -14.78
N LYS A 642 27.45 40.10 -14.42
CA LYS A 642 28.09 39.67 -13.16
C LYS A 642 27.94 38.15 -12.92
N GLY A 643 28.00 37.35 -13.98
CA GLY A 643 27.86 35.90 -13.93
C GLY A 643 26.42 35.36 -13.90
N ARG A 644 25.40 36.20 -13.70
CA ARG A 644 23.98 35.78 -13.69
C ARG A 644 23.33 36.00 -15.04
N LEU A 645 22.39 35.13 -15.43
CA LEU A 645 21.71 35.19 -16.72
C LEU A 645 20.20 34.98 -16.55
N ASN A 646 19.38 35.90 -17.05
CA ASN A 646 17.95 35.67 -17.23
C ASN A 646 17.68 35.32 -18.69
N LEU A 647 17.62 34.03 -19.00
CA LEU A 647 17.43 33.55 -20.36
C LEU A 647 15.97 33.68 -20.78
N LEU A 648 15.71 34.57 -21.74
CA LEU A 648 14.42 34.67 -22.41
C LEU A 648 14.43 33.81 -23.68
N SER A 649 13.61 32.76 -23.70
CA SER A 649 13.56 31.78 -24.78
C SER A 649 12.40 32.01 -25.74
N TYR A 650 12.61 31.70 -27.01
CA TYR A 650 11.63 31.86 -28.09
C TYR A 650 11.54 30.59 -28.94
N VAL A 651 10.36 30.29 -29.44
CA VAL A 651 10.14 29.25 -30.46
C VAL A 651 10.42 29.80 -31.87
N PRO A 652 10.59 28.94 -32.90
CA PRO A 652 10.97 29.37 -34.26
C PRO A 652 10.04 30.39 -34.95
N ASN A 653 8.79 30.50 -34.52
CA ASN A 653 7.84 31.50 -35.04
C ASN A 653 8.03 32.90 -34.40
N GLY A 654 8.99 33.05 -33.48
CA GLY A 654 9.28 34.31 -32.79
C GLY A 654 8.45 34.57 -31.54
N THR A 655 7.60 33.63 -31.13
CA THR A 655 6.83 33.72 -29.88
C THR A 655 7.69 33.35 -28.67
N LYS A 656 7.52 34.09 -27.57
CA LYS A 656 8.20 33.85 -26.29
C LYS A 656 7.70 32.54 -25.67
N SER A 657 8.62 31.66 -25.26
CA SER A 657 8.30 30.33 -24.72
C SER A 657 8.66 30.13 -23.25
N ALA A 658 9.77 30.72 -22.79
CA ALA A 658 10.20 30.59 -21.39
C ALA A 658 11.06 31.76 -20.90
N LEU A 659 11.13 31.92 -19.58
CA LEU A 659 12.09 32.76 -18.85
C LEU A 659 12.78 31.85 -17.82
N SER A 660 14.11 31.71 -17.92
CA SER A 660 14.92 30.84 -17.06
C SER A 660 16.05 31.64 -16.40
N PRO A 661 15.97 31.90 -15.08
CA PRO A 661 17.03 32.59 -14.35
C PRO A 661 18.16 31.62 -13.93
N TYR A 662 19.41 32.03 -14.12
CA TYR A 662 20.63 31.30 -13.78
C TYR A 662 21.53 32.16 -12.89
N ASN A 663 22.16 31.52 -11.90
CA ASN A 663 23.14 32.13 -11.00
C ASN A 663 24.56 32.14 -11.60
N GLU A 664 25.51 32.65 -10.80
CA GLU A 664 26.93 32.83 -11.17
C GLU A 664 27.67 31.53 -11.50
N LYS A 665 27.14 30.38 -11.08
CA LYS A 665 27.67 29.05 -11.36
C LYS A 665 27.01 28.39 -12.59
N GLY A 666 26.09 29.08 -13.27
CA GLY A 666 25.32 28.53 -14.39
C GLY A 666 24.21 27.57 -13.97
N MET A 667 23.84 27.55 -12.69
CA MET A 667 22.75 26.73 -12.16
C MET A 667 21.47 27.57 -12.12
N MET A 668 20.31 26.96 -12.41
CA MET A 668 19.02 27.66 -12.31
C MET A 668 18.77 28.13 -10.87
N GLU A 669 18.32 29.37 -10.69
CA GLU A 669 18.10 30.00 -9.38
C GLU A 669 16.95 31.02 -9.47
N GLY A 670 15.88 30.81 -8.70
CA GLY A 670 14.66 31.60 -8.76
C GLY A 670 13.55 30.94 -9.57
N THR A 671 12.55 31.72 -9.99
CA THR A 671 11.36 31.19 -10.66
C THR A 671 11.53 31.15 -12.18
N GLN A 672 11.54 29.94 -12.74
CA GLN A 672 11.37 29.72 -14.17
C GLN A 672 9.90 29.88 -14.54
N VAL A 673 9.61 30.52 -15.68
CA VAL A 673 8.24 30.73 -16.19
C VAL A 673 8.16 30.23 -17.62
N TYR A 674 7.24 29.32 -17.92
CA TYR A 674 6.84 28.94 -19.28
C TYR A 674 5.60 29.72 -19.70
N TYR A 675 5.49 30.01 -20.99
CA TYR A 675 4.41 30.84 -21.54
C TYR A 675 3.58 30.08 -22.58
N TYR A 676 2.30 30.42 -22.64
CA TYR A 676 1.43 30.12 -23.77
C TYR A 676 1.77 30.99 -24.99
N GLY A 677 1.25 30.64 -26.17
CA GLY A 677 1.45 31.43 -27.39
C GLY A 677 0.94 32.87 -27.27
N SER A 678 -0.10 33.08 -26.46
CA SER A 678 -0.65 34.37 -26.06
C SER A 678 0.25 35.20 -25.13
N GLY A 679 1.31 34.61 -24.58
CA GLY A 679 2.20 35.23 -23.60
C GLY A 679 1.74 35.10 -22.14
N LYS A 680 0.60 34.45 -21.89
CA LYS A 680 0.13 34.10 -20.54
C LYS A 680 1.02 33.05 -19.89
N GLU A 681 1.07 33.01 -18.56
CA GLU A 681 1.83 31.99 -17.84
C GLU A 681 1.19 30.61 -18.03
N LYS A 682 2.02 29.63 -18.38
CA LYS A 682 1.65 28.22 -18.55
C LYS A 682 2.10 27.41 -17.35
N GLU A 683 3.29 27.67 -16.86
CA GLU A 683 3.89 26.93 -15.74
C GLU A 683 4.98 27.76 -15.08
N THR A 684 5.07 27.71 -13.76
CA THR A 684 6.12 28.34 -12.97
C THR A 684 6.79 27.31 -12.08
N ASN A 685 8.12 27.26 -12.12
CA ASN A 685 8.92 26.29 -11.37
C ASN A 685 9.98 27.02 -10.55
N THR A 686 10.03 26.76 -9.26
CA THR A 686 11.02 27.39 -8.37
C THR A 686 12.28 26.54 -8.28
N TYR A 687 13.43 27.14 -8.55
CA TYR A 687 14.74 26.48 -8.48
C TYR A 687 15.63 27.11 -7.41
N ALA A 688 16.42 26.27 -6.76
CA ALA A 688 17.56 26.68 -5.94
C ALA A 688 18.75 25.78 -6.26
N ASN A 689 19.90 26.38 -6.56
CA ASN A 689 21.13 25.67 -6.91
C ASN A 689 20.97 24.63 -8.04
N GLY A 690 20.12 24.91 -9.03
CA GLY A 690 19.90 24.05 -10.19
C GLY A 690 18.87 22.94 -10.00
N GLU A 691 18.32 22.78 -8.80
CA GLU A 691 17.29 21.78 -8.50
C GLU A 691 15.95 22.44 -8.20
N LEU A 692 14.85 21.77 -8.53
CA LEU A 692 13.51 22.22 -8.13
C LEU A 692 13.43 22.26 -6.60
N ASN A 693 13.06 23.42 -6.05
CA ASN A 693 12.99 23.63 -4.61
C ASN A 693 11.98 24.73 -4.31
N GLY A 694 10.81 24.34 -3.78
CA GLY A 694 9.65 25.21 -3.54
C GLY A 694 8.44 24.85 -4.40
N GLU A 695 7.49 25.79 -4.48
CA GLU A 695 6.22 25.59 -5.19
C GLU A 695 6.46 25.59 -6.71
N SER A 696 5.82 24.64 -7.39
CA SER A 696 5.65 24.59 -8.83
C SER A 696 4.16 24.59 -9.16
N VAL A 697 3.77 25.40 -10.15
CA VAL A 697 2.37 25.64 -10.51
C VAL A 697 2.22 25.55 -12.02
N SER A 698 1.26 24.75 -12.51
CA SER A 698 0.80 24.85 -13.90
C SER A 698 -0.55 25.52 -13.97
N TYR A 699 -0.83 26.19 -15.09
CA TYR A 699 -2.03 27.00 -15.30
C TYR A 699 -2.78 26.52 -16.55
N TYR A 700 -4.11 26.63 -16.53
CA TYR A 700 -4.92 26.57 -17.75
C TYR A 700 -4.68 27.82 -18.60
N PRO A 701 -4.97 27.80 -19.92
CA PRO A 701 -4.90 29.01 -20.76
C PRO A 701 -5.78 30.18 -20.26
N GLY A 702 -6.82 29.87 -19.47
CA GLY A 702 -7.64 30.84 -18.74
C GLY A 702 -7.04 31.37 -17.42
N GLU A 703 -5.75 31.12 -17.16
CA GLU A 703 -4.97 31.57 -15.99
C GLU A 703 -5.39 30.97 -14.63
N GLN A 704 -6.36 30.06 -14.63
CA GLN A 704 -6.70 29.27 -13.44
C GLN A 704 -5.60 28.25 -13.13
N LYS A 705 -5.26 28.08 -11.84
CA LYS A 705 -4.27 27.07 -11.42
C LYS A 705 -4.79 25.66 -11.74
N LYS A 706 -3.99 24.88 -12.47
CA LYS A 706 -4.27 23.50 -12.88
C LYS A 706 -3.67 22.50 -11.89
N VAL A 707 -2.37 22.60 -11.61
CA VAL A 707 -1.68 21.75 -10.64
C VAL A 707 -0.81 22.63 -9.76
N THR A 708 -0.74 22.29 -8.47
CA THR A 708 0.20 22.85 -7.51
C THR A 708 0.91 21.71 -6.79
N VAL A 709 2.23 21.77 -6.72
CA VAL A 709 3.06 20.75 -6.06
C VAL A 709 4.32 21.41 -5.49
N ASN A 710 4.82 20.88 -4.38
CA ASN A 710 6.08 21.34 -3.79
C ASN A 710 7.22 20.37 -4.09
N TYR A 711 8.40 20.94 -4.30
CA TYR A 711 9.64 20.19 -4.46
C TYR A 711 10.62 20.52 -3.34
N THR A 712 11.39 19.51 -2.93
CA THR A 712 12.57 19.65 -2.08
C THR A 712 13.70 18.89 -2.75
N GLN A 713 14.81 19.57 -3.06
CA GLN A 713 16.00 18.97 -3.69
C GLN A 713 15.66 18.13 -4.94
N GLY A 714 14.87 18.69 -5.85
CA GLY A 714 14.50 18.06 -7.12
C GLY A 714 13.40 17.00 -7.02
N LYS A 715 12.94 16.63 -5.82
CA LYS A 715 11.89 15.61 -5.61
C LYS A 715 10.59 16.25 -5.15
N LYS A 716 9.45 15.72 -5.59
CA LYS A 716 8.14 16.10 -5.04
C LYS A 716 8.12 15.71 -3.55
N ASP A 717 7.96 16.71 -2.69
CA ASP A 717 7.88 16.52 -1.25
C ASP A 717 6.94 17.60 -0.69
N GLY A 718 5.73 17.18 -0.31
CA GLY A 718 4.67 18.08 0.13
C GLY A 718 3.30 17.76 -0.46
N TYR A 719 2.33 18.62 -0.16
CA TYR A 719 0.95 18.46 -0.59
C TYR A 719 0.76 18.78 -2.08
N TYR A 720 0.08 17.90 -2.78
CA TYR A 720 -0.26 18.00 -4.19
C TYR A 720 -1.75 18.31 -4.36
N ILE A 721 -2.06 19.22 -5.29
CA ILE A 721 -3.44 19.55 -5.65
C ILE A 721 -3.56 19.68 -7.17
N ALA A 722 -4.43 18.88 -7.77
CA ALA A 722 -4.94 19.05 -9.13
C ALA A 722 -6.34 19.67 -9.11
N ARG A 723 -6.62 20.53 -10.09
CA ARG A 723 -7.90 21.24 -10.24
C ARG A 723 -8.42 21.16 -11.66
N TYR A 724 -9.73 21.15 -11.79
CA TYR A 724 -10.45 21.36 -13.04
C TYR A 724 -10.31 22.78 -13.56
N ILE A 725 -10.67 23.03 -14.83
CA ILE A 725 -10.53 24.35 -15.48
C ILE A 725 -11.34 25.45 -14.78
N HIS A 726 -12.42 25.07 -14.10
CA HIS A 726 -13.26 25.96 -13.31
C HIS A 726 -12.75 26.19 -11.87
N GLY A 727 -11.61 25.60 -11.50
CA GLY A 727 -10.96 25.75 -10.19
C GLY A 727 -11.39 24.75 -9.12
N GLY A 728 -12.38 23.89 -9.37
CA GLY A 728 -12.78 22.81 -8.46
C GLY A 728 -11.66 21.78 -8.27
N ARG A 729 -11.59 21.13 -7.10
CA ARG A 729 -10.60 20.07 -6.84
C ARG A 729 -10.89 18.87 -7.74
N GLN A 730 -9.84 18.29 -8.30
CA GLN A 730 -9.89 17.04 -9.06
C GLN A 730 -9.24 15.92 -8.25
N GLU A 731 -8.07 16.18 -7.68
CA GLU A 731 -7.29 15.21 -6.92
C GLU A 731 -6.36 15.92 -5.94
N GLU A 732 -6.13 15.32 -4.78
CA GLU A 732 -5.17 15.82 -3.78
C GLU A 732 -4.60 14.70 -2.89
N GLY A 733 -3.39 14.91 -2.39
CA GLY A 733 -2.67 13.96 -1.53
C GLY A 733 -1.24 14.40 -1.24
N TRP A 734 -0.50 13.59 -0.49
CA TRP A 734 0.90 13.88 -0.17
C TRP A 734 1.85 13.11 -1.07
N TYR A 735 2.92 13.80 -1.49
CA TYR A 735 4.14 13.16 -1.94
C TYR A 735 5.20 13.23 -0.86
N LYS A 736 5.99 12.15 -0.74
CA LYS A 736 7.26 12.12 -0.03
C LYS A 736 8.32 11.54 -0.97
N ASP A 737 9.38 12.27 -1.24
CA ASP A 737 10.48 11.80 -2.10
C ASP A 737 10.05 11.30 -3.52
N ASN A 738 9.06 11.95 -4.14
CA ASN A 738 8.35 11.55 -5.38
C ASN A 738 7.31 10.42 -5.26
N GLU A 739 7.15 9.83 -4.09
CA GLU A 739 6.21 8.72 -3.86
C GLU A 739 4.91 9.24 -3.22
N PRO A 740 3.73 8.93 -3.78
CA PRO A 740 2.44 9.10 -3.11
C PRO A 740 2.46 8.40 -1.76
N GLU A 741 2.04 9.12 -0.71
CA GLU A 741 2.01 8.62 0.66
C GLU A 741 0.70 8.99 1.35
N GLY A 742 0.15 8.06 2.14
CA GLY A 742 -1.06 8.27 2.91
C GLY A 742 -2.32 8.36 2.05
N GLU A 743 -3.27 9.18 2.46
CA GLU A 743 -4.59 9.25 1.84
C GLU A 743 -4.63 10.21 0.66
N TRP A 744 -5.17 9.73 -0.45
CA TRP A 744 -5.42 10.45 -1.67
C TRP A 744 -6.91 10.54 -1.95
N PHE A 745 -7.37 11.72 -2.33
CA PHE A 745 -8.78 11.99 -2.61
C PHE A 745 -8.97 12.38 -4.07
N SER A 746 -10.03 11.86 -4.69
CA SER A 746 -10.43 12.22 -6.05
C SER A 746 -11.86 12.72 -6.06
N TYR A 747 -12.15 13.71 -6.92
CA TYR A 747 -13.44 14.38 -7.00
C TYR A 747 -13.90 14.46 -8.46
N ASN A 748 -15.20 14.49 -8.70
CA ASN A 748 -15.76 14.79 -10.02
C ASN A 748 -15.93 16.32 -10.25
N GLU A 749 -16.24 16.73 -11.48
CA GLU A 749 -16.45 18.14 -11.88
C GLU A 749 -17.61 18.82 -11.12
N ALA A 750 -18.53 18.04 -10.54
CA ALA A 750 -19.59 18.56 -9.66
C ALA A 750 -19.13 18.74 -8.19
N GLY A 751 -17.88 18.41 -7.86
CA GLY A 751 -17.29 18.54 -6.53
C GLY A 751 -17.53 17.37 -5.57
N ASN A 752 -18.15 16.28 -6.03
CA ASN A 752 -18.39 15.11 -5.18
C ASN A 752 -17.12 14.27 -5.06
N LEU A 753 -16.83 13.78 -3.85
CA LEU A 753 -15.78 12.78 -3.63
C LEU A 753 -16.13 11.50 -4.38
N THR A 754 -15.26 11.04 -5.28
CA THR A 754 -15.44 9.81 -6.06
C THR A 754 -14.57 8.67 -5.54
N ALA A 755 -13.42 8.97 -4.95
CA ALA A 755 -12.54 7.95 -4.39
C ALA A 755 -11.68 8.47 -3.23
N ARG A 756 -11.36 7.55 -2.31
CA ARG A 756 -10.34 7.69 -1.26
C ARG A 756 -9.39 6.49 -1.37
N THR A 757 -8.11 6.74 -1.59
CA THR A 757 -7.09 5.71 -1.83
C THR A 757 -5.96 5.85 -0.83
N ASN A 758 -5.51 4.74 -0.25
CA ASN A 758 -4.35 4.73 0.65
C ASN A 758 -3.10 4.23 -0.08
N PHE A 759 -2.00 4.97 0.07
CA PHE A 759 -0.69 4.62 -0.46
C PHE A 759 0.34 4.48 0.67
N LEU A 760 1.30 3.59 0.47
CA LEU A 760 2.49 3.41 1.30
C LEU A 760 3.69 3.21 0.36
N ASN A 761 4.57 4.20 0.26
CA ASN A 761 5.70 4.23 -0.67
C ASN A 761 5.27 3.93 -2.12
N ASP A 762 4.34 4.74 -2.67
CA ASP A 762 3.78 4.60 -4.03
C ASP A 762 2.90 3.36 -4.29
N GLU A 763 2.87 2.39 -3.36
CA GLU A 763 2.02 1.20 -3.49
C GLU A 763 0.66 1.40 -2.81
N MET A 764 -0.44 1.06 -3.50
CA MET A 764 -1.75 0.99 -2.86
C MET A 764 -1.70 -0.02 -1.70
N ASN A 765 -2.07 0.43 -0.50
CA ASN A 765 -1.96 -0.39 0.69
C ASN A 765 -3.06 -0.03 1.69
N GLY A 766 -3.83 -1.00 2.15
CA GLY A 766 -5.07 -0.78 2.88
C GLY A 766 -6.28 -0.62 1.96
N LEU A 767 -7.23 0.22 2.36
CA LEU A 767 -8.50 0.38 1.64
C LEU A 767 -8.42 1.42 0.52
N LYS A 768 -8.95 1.07 -0.65
CA LYS A 768 -9.45 2.02 -1.66
C LYS A 768 -10.97 1.99 -1.63
N THR A 769 -11.59 3.12 -1.34
CA THR A 769 -13.05 3.29 -1.33
C THR A 769 -13.48 4.17 -2.49
N GLU A 770 -14.43 3.71 -3.28
CA GLU A 770 -15.09 4.51 -4.31
C GLU A 770 -16.53 4.83 -3.86
N TYR A 771 -17.05 5.97 -4.30
CA TYR A 771 -18.32 6.53 -3.82
C TYR A 771 -19.29 6.81 -4.95
N TRP A 772 -20.56 6.59 -4.67
CA TRP A 772 -21.68 7.16 -5.41
C TRP A 772 -21.66 8.69 -5.27
N PRO A 773 -22.18 9.46 -6.25
CA PRO A 773 -22.30 10.92 -6.11
C PRO A 773 -23.17 11.38 -4.94
N ASN A 774 -23.98 10.50 -4.34
CA ASN A 774 -24.75 10.77 -3.11
C ASN A 774 -23.91 10.61 -1.80
N GLY A 775 -22.62 10.29 -1.91
CA GLY A 775 -21.69 10.09 -0.79
C GLY A 775 -21.71 8.68 -0.16
N LYS A 776 -22.57 7.76 -0.63
CA LYS A 776 -22.56 6.36 -0.18
C LYS A 776 -21.41 5.59 -0.85
N LYS A 777 -20.87 4.60 -0.16
CA LYS A 777 -19.86 3.70 -0.74
C LYS A 777 -20.45 2.99 -1.95
N LEU A 778 -19.69 2.93 -3.03
CA LEU A 778 -19.96 2.14 -4.24
C LEU A 778 -19.22 0.80 -4.13
N VAL A 779 -17.93 0.84 -3.80
CA VAL A 779 -17.08 -0.34 -3.67
C VAL A 779 -15.89 -0.05 -2.75
N GLU A 780 -15.46 -1.06 -2.00
CA GLU A 780 -14.22 -1.07 -1.23
C GLU A 780 -13.31 -2.17 -1.74
N TYR A 781 -12.06 -1.83 -2.02
CA TYR A 781 -10.99 -2.76 -2.37
C TYR A 781 -9.95 -2.79 -1.25
N LEU A 782 -9.51 -3.99 -0.86
CA LEU A 782 -8.43 -4.17 0.11
C LEU A 782 -7.14 -4.56 -0.62
N TYR A 783 -6.10 -3.75 -0.46
CA TYR A 783 -4.77 -3.98 -1.00
C TYR A 783 -3.75 -4.27 0.11
N ASP A 784 -2.79 -5.13 -0.20
CA ASP A 784 -1.53 -5.28 0.54
C ASP A 784 -0.39 -5.03 -0.45
N ARG A 785 0.30 -3.88 -0.32
CA ARG A 785 1.46 -3.53 -1.16
C ARG A 785 1.23 -3.78 -2.66
N GLY A 786 0.18 -3.16 -3.18
CA GLY A 786 -0.27 -3.26 -4.58
C GLY A 786 -1.05 -4.52 -4.95
N VAL A 787 -1.12 -5.55 -4.09
CA VAL A 787 -1.86 -6.79 -4.38
C VAL A 787 -3.30 -6.68 -3.89
N LEU A 788 -4.28 -6.81 -4.80
CA LEU A 788 -5.70 -6.85 -4.47
C LEU A 788 -6.07 -8.16 -3.74
N LEU A 789 -6.55 -8.06 -2.51
CA LEU A 789 -6.92 -9.21 -1.67
C LEU A 789 -8.43 -9.42 -1.57
N ALA A 790 -9.22 -8.35 -1.60
CA ALA A 790 -10.68 -8.45 -1.48
C ALA A 790 -11.40 -7.27 -2.10
N MET A 791 -12.69 -7.47 -2.38
CA MET A 791 -13.61 -6.43 -2.84
C MET A 791 -14.97 -6.59 -2.15
N THR A 792 -15.54 -5.49 -1.67
CA THR A 792 -16.94 -5.41 -1.20
C THR A 792 -17.68 -4.35 -2.00
N GLN A 793 -18.75 -4.75 -2.69
CA GLN A 793 -19.61 -3.89 -3.49
C GLN A 793 -20.87 -3.51 -2.71
N TYR A 794 -21.34 -2.29 -2.90
CA TYR A 794 -22.52 -1.76 -2.24
C TYR A 794 -23.59 -1.30 -3.25
N ASP A 795 -24.85 -1.42 -2.87
CA ASP A 795 -25.96 -0.78 -3.59
C ASP A 795 -26.03 0.73 -3.31
N THR A 796 -26.97 1.41 -3.96
CA THR A 796 -27.15 2.87 -3.86
C THR A 796 -27.64 3.34 -2.48
N THR A 797 -28.09 2.43 -1.62
CA THR A 797 -28.52 2.67 -0.24
C THR A 797 -27.40 2.43 0.77
N GLY A 798 -26.29 1.80 0.35
CA GLY A 798 -25.15 1.43 1.18
C GLY A 798 -25.23 0.00 1.76
N ARG A 799 -26.11 -0.86 1.25
CA ARG A 799 -26.14 -2.28 1.63
C ARG A 799 -25.14 -3.07 0.80
N VAL A 800 -24.52 -4.08 1.40
CA VAL A 800 -23.59 -4.98 0.70
C VAL A 800 -24.35 -5.75 -0.39
N LEU A 801 -23.90 -5.59 -1.63
CA LEU A 801 -24.45 -6.26 -2.82
C LEU A 801 -23.61 -7.49 -3.21
N ASN A 802 -22.28 -7.42 -3.07
CA ASN A 802 -21.37 -8.51 -3.41
C ASN A 802 -20.09 -8.47 -2.57
N GLN A 803 -19.46 -9.63 -2.34
CA GLN A 803 -18.16 -9.75 -1.69
C GLN A 803 -17.30 -10.81 -2.38
N VAL A 804 -16.05 -10.46 -2.66
CA VAL A 804 -15.07 -11.35 -3.30
C VAL A 804 -13.77 -11.34 -2.50
N ASN A 805 -13.22 -12.53 -2.27
CA ASN A 805 -11.90 -12.73 -1.67
C ASN A 805 -10.96 -13.37 -2.70
N LEU A 806 -9.80 -12.75 -2.92
CA LEU A 806 -8.74 -13.23 -3.80
C LEU A 806 -7.58 -13.73 -2.94
N LYS A 807 -7.56 -15.04 -2.67
CA LYS A 807 -6.50 -15.65 -1.86
C LYS A 807 -5.15 -15.42 -2.54
N ASN A 808 -4.25 -14.70 -1.87
CA ASN A 808 -2.93 -14.31 -2.39
C ASN A 808 -3.02 -13.58 -3.75
N GLY A 809 -4.06 -12.77 -3.95
CA GLY A 809 -4.30 -12.07 -5.21
C GLY A 809 -4.74 -12.97 -6.37
N THR A 810 -5.20 -14.19 -6.09
CA THR A 810 -5.64 -15.15 -7.12
C THR A 810 -7.09 -15.56 -6.88
N GLY A 811 -7.89 -15.59 -7.95
CA GLY A 811 -9.29 -16.00 -7.89
C GLY A 811 -10.17 -15.37 -8.96
N LYS A 812 -11.44 -15.76 -8.99
CA LYS A 812 -12.44 -15.16 -9.86
C LYS A 812 -12.98 -13.89 -9.20
N MET A 813 -12.94 -12.78 -9.93
CA MET A 813 -13.56 -11.51 -9.53
C MET A 813 -14.88 -11.34 -10.27
N THR A 814 -15.91 -10.91 -9.56
CA THR A 814 -17.24 -10.62 -10.12
C THR A 814 -17.81 -9.35 -9.52
N THR A 815 -18.63 -8.63 -10.27
CA THR A 815 -19.45 -7.52 -9.78
C THR A 815 -20.88 -7.70 -10.27
N LEU A 816 -21.84 -7.14 -9.54
CA LEU A 816 -23.26 -7.28 -9.83
C LEU A 816 -23.89 -5.95 -10.23
N ASN A 817 -24.89 -6.05 -11.11
CA ASN A 817 -25.89 -5.02 -11.32
C ASN A 817 -26.81 -4.96 -10.08
N VAL A 818 -27.50 -3.84 -9.86
CA VAL A 818 -28.45 -3.65 -8.73
C VAL A 818 -29.62 -4.62 -8.73
N ASN A 819 -29.93 -5.25 -9.87
CA ASN A 819 -30.92 -6.32 -9.97
C ASN A 819 -30.37 -7.71 -9.60
N GLY A 820 -29.11 -7.79 -9.14
CA GLY A 820 -28.42 -9.02 -8.74
C GLY A 820 -27.81 -9.83 -9.88
N LYS A 821 -28.02 -9.47 -11.15
CA LYS A 821 -27.36 -10.12 -12.29
C LYS A 821 -25.90 -9.68 -12.42
N LEU A 822 -25.06 -10.52 -13.00
CA LEU A 822 -23.65 -10.23 -13.24
C LEU A 822 -23.50 -8.94 -14.06
N TYR A 823 -22.65 -8.01 -13.61
CA TYR A 823 -22.23 -6.83 -14.38
C TYR A 823 -20.86 -7.07 -15.01
N SER A 824 -19.94 -7.72 -14.29
CA SER A 824 -18.64 -8.06 -14.85
C SER A 824 -18.04 -9.31 -14.21
N GLU A 825 -17.19 -10.03 -14.96
CA GLU A 825 -16.37 -11.13 -14.44
C GLU A 825 -14.98 -11.17 -15.07
N CYS A 826 -13.99 -11.53 -14.26
CA CYS A 826 -12.61 -11.78 -14.70
C CYS A 826 -11.90 -12.74 -13.73
N THR A 827 -10.68 -13.13 -14.09
CA THR A 827 -9.81 -13.94 -13.23
C THR A 827 -8.54 -13.15 -12.92
N TYR A 828 -8.15 -13.17 -11.64
CA TYR A 828 -6.87 -12.70 -11.18
C TYR A 828 -5.96 -13.90 -10.95
N GLN A 829 -4.72 -13.79 -11.40
CA GLN A 829 -3.62 -14.69 -11.10
C GLN A 829 -2.45 -13.86 -10.57
N TYR A 830 -2.04 -14.12 -9.34
CA TYR A 830 -0.93 -13.43 -8.69
C TYR A 830 -1.08 -11.89 -8.66
N GLY A 831 -2.30 -11.39 -8.44
CA GLY A 831 -2.61 -9.96 -8.41
C GLY A 831 -2.79 -9.31 -9.79
N SER A 832 -2.61 -10.07 -10.87
CA SER A 832 -2.75 -9.60 -12.25
C SER A 832 -3.98 -10.20 -12.93
N LEU A 833 -4.67 -9.42 -13.77
CA LEU A 833 -5.74 -9.93 -14.63
C LEU A 833 -5.19 -10.97 -15.62
N GLU A 834 -5.91 -12.09 -15.78
CA GLU A 834 -5.55 -13.17 -16.69
C GLU A 834 -6.80 -13.68 -17.44
N GLY A 835 -6.66 -13.87 -18.75
CA GLY A 835 -7.73 -14.39 -19.62
C GLY A 835 -8.81 -13.35 -19.93
N ALA A 836 -10.05 -13.82 -20.12
CA ALA A 836 -11.16 -12.97 -20.52
C ALA A 836 -11.69 -12.11 -19.35
N TYR A 837 -11.93 -10.84 -19.62
CA TYR A 837 -12.71 -9.93 -18.80
C TYR A 837 -13.98 -9.56 -19.58
N LYS A 838 -15.13 -9.98 -19.06
CA LYS A 838 -16.44 -9.78 -19.66
C LYS A 838 -17.27 -8.80 -18.86
N TYR A 839 -18.07 -8.00 -19.56
CA TYR A 839 -19.06 -7.08 -19.01
C TYR A 839 -20.42 -7.40 -19.60
N TYR A 840 -21.46 -7.21 -18.81
CA TYR A 840 -22.83 -7.55 -19.14
C TYR A 840 -23.78 -6.39 -18.87
N TYR A 841 -24.75 -6.21 -19.76
CA TYR A 841 -25.90 -5.37 -19.51
C TYR A 841 -26.77 -5.92 -18.38
N PHE A 842 -27.65 -5.08 -17.84
CA PHE A 842 -28.56 -5.44 -16.75
C PHE A 842 -29.49 -6.62 -17.10
N ASP A 843 -29.74 -6.91 -18.37
CA ASP A 843 -30.52 -8.08 -18.81
C ASP A 843 -29.70 -9.38 -18.87
N GLY A 844 -28.36 -9.26 -18.86
CA GLY A 844 -27.39 -10.35 -18.98
C GLY A 844 -26.75 -10.49 -20.37
N SER A 845 -27.12 -9.64 -21.34
CA SER A 845 -26.49 -9.62 -22.67
C SER A 845 -25.08 -9.02 -22.62
N ASN A 846 -24.24 -9.35 -23.61
CA ASN A 846 -22.84 -8.91 -23.63
C ASN A 846 -22.74 -7.39 -23.84
N LEU A 847 -22.08 -6.70 -22.91
CA LEU A 847 -21.71 -5.29 -23.05
C LEU A 847 -20.31 -5.15 -23.65
N ALA A 848 -19.35 -5.92 -23.14
CA ALA A 848 -17.99 -5.91 -23.66
C ALA A 848 -17.22 -7.19 -23.30
N VAL A 849 -16.22 -7.52 -24.12
CA VAL A 849 -15.23 -8.55 -23.84
C VAL A 849 -13.85 -8.05 -24.22
N GLN A 850 -12.89 -8.28 -23.34
CA GLN A 850 -11.48 -8.01 -23.56
C GLN A 850 -10.65 -9.11 -22.93
N TYR A 851 -9.39 -9.24 -23.33
CA TYR A 851 -8.49 -10.28 -22.85
C TYR A 851 -7.25 -9.68 -22.21
N PHE A 852 -6.73 -10.36 -21.20
CA PHE A 852 -5.55 -9.99 -20.46
C PHE A 852 -4.57 -11.16 -20.40
N LYS A 853 -3.30 -10.81 -20.38
CA LYS A 853 -2.18 -11.72 -20.15
C LYS A 853 -1.23 -11.03 -19.21
N LYS A 854 -0.98 -11.60 -18.03
CA LYS A 854 -0.08 -11.03 -17.02
C LYS A 854 -0.44 -9.58 -16.66
N GLY A 855 -1.73 -9.30 -16.52
CA GLY A 855 -2.25 -7.98 -16.15
C GLY A 855 -2.31 -6.96 -17.29
N LEU A 856 -1.70 -7.25 -18.44
CA LEU A 856 -1.72 -6.38 -19.62
C LEU A 856 -2.81 -6.83 -20.59
N ARG A 857 -3.54 -5.88 -21.19
CA ARG A 857 -4.53 -6.19 -22.24
C ARG A 857 -3.84 -6.85 -23.43
N ASP A 858 -4.30 -8.01 -23.87
CA ASP A 858 -3.67 -8.77 -24.95
C ASP A 858 -4.72 -9.53 -25.72
N SER A 859 -4.70 -9.49 -27.05
CA SER A 859 -5.72 -10.01 -27.97
C SER A 859 -6.92 -9.08 -28.19
N LEU A 860 -8.07 -9.65 -28.56
CA LEU A 860 -9.25 -8.96 -29.04
C LEU A 860 -9.92 -8.09 -27.96
N TYR A 861 -10.38 -6.91 -28.36
CA TYR A 861 -11.34 -6.09 -27.61
C TYR A 861 -12.60 -5.90 -28.44
N ARG A 862 -13.77 -6.08 -27.82
CA ARG A 862 -15.08 -5.76 -28.40
C ARG A 862 -16.01 -5.18 -27.36
N ASP A 863 -16.75 -4.15 -27.73
CA ASP A 863 -17.97 -3.74 -27.04
C ASP A 863 -19.17 -3.79 -28.01
N PHE A 864 -20.36 -3.82 -27.44
CA PHE A 864 -21.61 -4.00 -28.16
C PHE A 864 -22.57 -2.88 -27.80
N TYR A 865 -23.44 -2.53 -28.74
CA TYR A 865 -24.68 -1.81 -28.45
C TYR A 865 -25.66 -2.72 -27.72
N PHE A 866 -26.61 -2.10 -27.00
CA PHE A 866 -27.73 -2.83 -26.43
C PHE A 866 -28.54 -3.47 -27.57
N GLY A 867 -28.71 -4.80 -27.55
CA GLY A 867 -29.25 -5.57 -28.67
C GLY A 867 -28.21 -6.36 -29.48
N GLY A 868 -26.91 -6.17 -29.22
CA GLY A 868 -25.84 -7.10 -29.63
C GLY A 868 -25.06 -6.74 -30.89
N ASN A 869 -25.38 -5.65 -31.59
CA ASN A 869 -24.54 -5.13 -32.68
C ASN A 869 -23.19 -4.66 -32.11
N ILE A 870 -22.08 -4.89 -32.82
CA ILE A 870 -20.75 -4.43 -32.38
C ILE A 870 -20.72 -2.90 -32.44
N ALA A 871 -20.26 -2.24 -31.37
CA ALA A 871 -20.08 -0.79 -31.34
C ALA A 871 -18.61 -0.41 -31.63
N LYS A 872 -17.66 -1.21 -31.15
CA LYS A 872 -16.23 -1.01 -31.37
C LYS A 872 -15.46 -2.32 -31.27
N GLU A 873 -14.43 -2.46 -32.09
CA GLU A 873 -13.48 -3.57 -31.97
C GLU A 873 -12.06 -3.20 -32.38
N GLY A 874 -11.10 -3.95 -31.85
CA GLY A 874 -9.69 -3.83 -32.20
C GLY A 874 -8.84 -4.83 -31.44
N MET A 875 -7.53 -4.77 -31.65
CA MET A 875 -6.58 -5.67 -31.00
C MET A 875 -5.69 -4.90 -30.02
N TYR A 876 -5.47 -5.50 -28.87
CA TYR A 876 -4.38 -5.17 -27.96
C TYR A 876 -3.25 -6.18 -28.12
N LYS A 877 -2.03 -5.71 -27.89
CA LYS A 877 -0.84 -6.53 -27.75
C LYS A 877 -0.06 -6.04 -26.54
N MET A 878 -0.04 -6.83 -25.47
CA MET A 878 0.66 -6.54 -24.21
C MET A 878 0.47 -5.09 -23.71
N GLY A 879 -0.78 -4.64 -23.60
CA GLY A 879 -1.21 -3.34 -23.08
C GLY A 879 -1.47 -2.30 -24.17
N ASN A 880 -0.81 -2.42 -25.32
CA ASN A 880 -0.84 -1.42 -26.38
C ASN A 880 -1.90 -1.74 -27.44
N LYS A 881 -2.66 -0.73 -27.87
CA LYS A 881 -3.50 -0.85 -29.07
C LYS A 881 -2.61 -1.12 -30.29
N ALA A 882 -3.05 -2.03 -31.16
CA ALA A 882 -2.32 -2.40 -32.37
C ALA A 882 -3.24 -2.52 -33.58
N GLY A 883 -2.78 -1.99 -34.72
CA GLY A 883 -3.48 -2.05 -36.00
C GLY A 883 -4.75 -1.22 -36.04
N ALA A 884 -5.64 -1.56 -36.98
CA ALA A 884 -6.89 -0.87 -37.20
C ALA A 884 -7.89 -1.14 -36.07
N TRP A 885 -8.38 -0.06 -35.46
CA TRP A 885 -9.51 -0.05 -34.55
C TRP A 885 -10.74 0.48 -35.27
N LYS A 886 -11.82 -0.30 -35.27
CA LYS A 886 -13.06 0.04 -35.95
C LYS A 886 -14.13 0.41 -34.94
N TYR A 887 -14.90 1.42 -35.31
CA TYR A 887 -16.09 1.87 -34.59
C TYR A 887 -17.24 1.81 -35.56
N TYR A 888 -18.41 1.49 -35.06
CA TYR A 888 -19.61 1.27 -35.86
C TYR A 888 -20.69 2.24 -35.41
N TRP A 889 -21.58 2.58 -36.31
CA TRP A 889 -22.90 3.13 -36.01
C TRP A 889 -23.81 2.00 -35.53
N GLU A 890 -24.91 2.34 -34.87
CA GLU A 890 -25.86 1.34 -34.35
C GLU A 890 -26.53 0.48 -35.45
N ASN A 891 -26.56 1.00 -36.69
CA ASN A 891 -27.00 0.27 -37.89
C ASN A 891 -25.96 -0.74 -38.44
N GLY A 892 -24.77 -0.83 -37.83
CA GLY A 892 -23.70 -1.74 -38.21
C GLY A 892 -22.71 -1.21 -39.24
N ASN A 893 -22.94 -0.03 -39.84
CA ASN A 893 -21.96 0.59 -40.73
C ASN A 893 -20.78 1.16 -39.94
N VAL A 894 -19.57 1.11 -40.50
CA VAL A 894 -18.38 1.70 -39.88
C VAL A 894 -18.58 3.20 -39.74
N SER A 895 -18.35 3.75 -38.54
CA SER A 895 -18.37 5.19 -38.25
C SER A 895 -16.97 5.79 -38.21
N ARG A 896 -15.98 5.01 -37.78
CA ARG A 896 -14.58 5.45 -37.69
C ARG A 896 -13.61 4.29 -37.79
N VAL A 897 -12.44 4.55 -38.37
CA VAL A 897 -11.28 3.67 -38.34
C VAL A 897 -10.07 4.46 -37.84
N ASP A 898 -9.41 3.96 -36.80
CA ASP A 898 -8.19 4.51 -36.21
C ASP A 898 -7.03 3.52 -36.44
N GLU A 899 -5.89 3.98 -36.95
CA GLU A 899 -4.69 3.15 -37.08
C GLU A 899 -3.74 3.38 -35.89
N TYR A 900 -3.34 2.29 -35.22
CA TYR A 900 -2.45 2.33 -34.06
C TYR A 900 -1.13 1.57 -34.30
N LYS A 901 -0.02 2.19 -33.90
CA LYS A 901 1.31 1.59 -33.82
C LYS A 901 1.88 1.84 -32.43
N ALA A 902 2.36 0.78 -31.76
CA ALA A 902 2.89 0.84 -30.39
C ALA A 902 1.98 1.61 -29.40
N GLY A 903 0.66 1.41 -29.50
CA GLY A 903 -0.30 2.05 -28.60
C GLY A 903 -0.68 3.49 -28.95
N GLN A 904 0.07 4.15 -29.85
CA GLN A 904 -0.20 5.51 -30.30
C GLN A 904 -0.92 5.52 -31.65
N LEU A 905 -1.77 6.52 -31.87
CA LEU A 905 -2.37 6.78 -33.19
C LEU A 905 -1.22 7.09 -34.17
N HIS A 906 -1.13 6.31 -35.24
CA HIS A 906 -0.07 6.46 -36.24
C HIS A 906 -0.62 6.06 -37.61
N GLY A 907 -0.49 6.96 -38.59
CA GLY A 907 -1.15 6.83 -39.88
C GLY A 907 -2.45 7.63 -39.92
N LYS A 908 -3.52 7.05 -40.46
CA LYS A 908 -4.74 7.81 -40.77
C LYS A 908 -5.89 7.43 -39.85
N GLN A 909 -6.55 8.43 -39.29
CA GLN A 909 -7.88 8.31 -38.71
C GLN A 909 -8.91 8.71 -39.78
N THR A 910 -9.90 7.86 -40.04
CA THR A 910 -10.96 8.10 -41.03
C THR A 910 -12.33 8.01 -40.40
N PHE A 911 -13.18 8.99 -40.66
CA PHE A 911 -14.58 9.05 -40.22
C PHE A 911 -15.51 8.80 -41.41
N TYR A 912 -16.64 8.16 -41.13
CA TYR A 912 -17.65 7.80 -42.11
C TYR A 912 -19.04 8.23 -41.65
N THR A 913 -19.86 8.68 -42.59
CA THR A 913 -21.28 8.98 -42.40
C THR A 913 -22.08 7.70 -42.14
N MET A 914 -23.33 7.84 -41.69
CA MET A 914 -24.20 6.70 -41.36
C MET A 914 -24.55 5.82 -42.58
N ASP A 915 -24.50 6.37 -43.79
CA ASP A 915 -24.62 5.67 -45.08
C ASP A 915 -23.29 5.12 -45.62
N GLY A 916 -22.20 5.20 -44.85
CA GLY A 916 -20.90 4.60 -45.15
C GLY A 916 -20.00 5.41 -46.08
N LYS A 917 -20.35 6.66 -46.38
CA LYS A 917 -19.50 7.57 -47.16
C LYS A 917 -18.42 8.17 -46.27
N LYS A 918 -17.26 8.50 -46.86
CA LYS A 918 -16.17 9.13 -46.12
C LYS A 918 -16.55 10.55 -45.72
N ASP A 919 -16.51 10.84 -44.42
CA ASP A 919 -16.90 12.13 -43.84
C ASP A 919 -15.70 13.04 -43.58
N ALA A 920 -14.66 12.50 -42.95
CA ALA A 920 -13.44 13.23 -42.62
C ALA A 920 -12.23 12.30 -42.50
N GLU A 921 -11.04 12.88 -42.51
CA GLU A 921 -9.80 12.18 -42.13
C GLU A 921 -8.80 13.11 -41.44
N MET A 922 -7.89 12.52 -40.67
CA MET A 922 -6.76 13.19 -40.03
C MET A 922 -5.54 12.26 -40.05
N ASP A 923 -4.39 12.80 -40.41
CA ASP A 923 -3.12 12.06 -40.35
C ASP A 923 -2.46 12.29 -38.96
N TYR A 924 -1.90 11.22 -38.40
CA TYR A 924 -1.25 11.19 -37.09
C TYR A 924 0.16 10.62 -37.23
N GLU A 925 1.11 11.23 -36.55
CA GLU A 925 2.46 10.71 -36.35
C GLU A 925 2.69 10.64 -34.84
N ASN A 926 2.83 9.43 -34.32
CA ASN A 926 3.17 9.16 -32.91
C ASN A 926 2.22 9.83 -31.91
N GLY A 927 0.92 9.70 -32.17
CA GLY A 927 -0.15 10.25 -31.33
C GLY A 927 -0.51 11.69 -31.61
N SER A 928 0.35 12.47 -32.27
CA SER A 928 0.09 13.88 -32.60
C SER A 928 -0.47 14.06 -34.00
N ARG A 929 -1.41 14.99 -34.14
CA ARG A 929 -1.94 15.42 -35.44
C ARG A 929 -0.83 16.04 -36.28
N GLN A 930 -0.65 15.54 -37.49
CA GLN A 930 0.29 16.05 -38.49
C GLN A 930 -0.39 16.20 -39.85
N GLY A 931 -0.05 17.25 -40.60
CA GLY A 931 -0.61 17.45 -41.92
C GLY A 931 -2.06 17.93 -41.85
N PHE A 932 -2.95 17.44 -42.71
CA PHE A 932 -4.28 18.03 -42.87
C PHE A 932 -5.38 17.17 -42.27
N TYR A 933 -6.17 17.77 -41.38
CA TYR A 933 -7.57 17.37 -41.19
C TYR A 933 -8.33 17.74 -42.46
N ARG A 934 -9.06 16.80 -43.08
CA ARG A 934 -9.87 17.08 -44.27
C ARG A 934 -11.32 16.68 -44.03
N LYS A 935 -12.25 17.60 -44.32
CA LYS A 935 -13.69 17.34 -44.35
C LYS A 935 -14.15 17.13 -45.78
N TYR A 936 -14.94 16.09 -46.02
CA TYR A 936 -15.45 15.72 -47.34
C TYR A 936 -16.94 16.04 -47.50
N SER A 937 -17.37 16.27 -48.75
CA SER A 937 -18.78 16.33 -49.14
C SER A 937 -19.34 14.91 -49.33
N SER A 938 -20.66 14.81 -49.53
CA SER A 938 -21.33 13.55 -49.88
C SER A 938 -20.91 12.95 -51.25
N GLU A 939 -20.18 13.72 -52.06
CA GLU A 939 -19.60 13.31 -53.35
C GLU A 939 -18.10 12.96 -53.22
N GLY A 940 -17.53 13.02 -52.01
CA GLY A 940 -16.12 12.69 -51.76
C GLY A 940 -15.14 13.82 -52.08
N VAL A 941 -15.63 15.07 -52.22
CA VAL A 941 -14.80 16.24 -52.52
C VAL A 941 -14.42 16.97 -51.22
N VAL A 942 -13.17 17.41 -51.06
CA VAL A 942 -12.72 18.15 -49.85
C VAL A 942 -13.41 19.51 -49.78
N LEU A 943 -14.24 19.72 -48.75
CA LEU A 943 -14.93 20.99 -48.47
C LEU A 943 -14.02 21.99 -47.78
N TYR A 944 -13.32 21.54 -46.74
CA TYR A 944 -12.30 22.33 -46.07
C TYR A 944 -11.23 21.43 -45.47
N GLN A 945 -10.06 22.01 -45.21
CA GLN A 945 -8.96 21.35 -44.55
C GLN A 945 -8.28 22.27 -43.54
N MET A 946 -7.83 21.71 -42.42
CA MET A 946 -7.03 22.41 -41.41
C MET A 946 -5.69 21.71 -41.29
N ARG A 947 -4.61 22.47 -41.39
CA ARG A 947 -3.25 21.97 -41.26
C ARG A 947 -2.81 22.04 -39.80
N TYR A 948 -2.28 20.92 -39.32
CA TYR A 948 -1.72 20.74 -38.00
C TYR A 948 -0.24 20.43 -38.11
N GLU A 949 0.54 20.99 -37.18
CA GLU A 949 1.91 20.60 -36.89
C GLU A 949 2.02 20.32 -35.40
N GLU A 950 2.31 19.06 -35.02
CA GLU A 950 2.40 18.64 -33.61
C GLU A 950 1.18 19.07 -32.77
N ASP A 951 -0.02 18.72 -33.25
CA ASP A 951 -1.32 19.11 -32.64
C ASP A 951 -1.69 20.59 -32.69
N GLU A 952 -0.79 21.49 -33.09
CA GLU A 952 -1.07 22.91 -33.19
C GLU A 952 -1.67 23.25 -34.57
N PRO A 953 -2.83 23.93 -34.64
CA PRO A 953 -3.38 24.39 -35.91
C PRO A 953 -2.55 25.56 -36.45
N VAL A 954 -1.97 25.39 -37.63
CA VAL A 954 -1.06 26.36 -38.26
C VAL A 954 -1.65 27.06 -39.47
N GLY A 955 -2.76 26.56 -40.00
CA GLY A 955 -3.49 27.19 -41.09
C GLY A 955 -4.66 26.35 -41.56
N TYR A 956 -5.49 26.92 -42.42
CA TYR A 956 -6.61 26.21 -43.02
C TYR A 956 -6.92 26.70 -44.44
N SER A 957 -7.63 25.88 -45.20
CA SER A 957 -8.14 26.22 -46.52
C SER A 957 -9.54 25.65 -46.68
N TYR A 958 -10.32 26.19 -47.62
CA TYR A 958 -11.66 25.73 -47.94
C TYR A 958 -11.93 25.85 -49.43
N ARG A 959 -12.95 25.14 -49.91
CA ARG A 959 -13.32 25.15 -51.32
C ARG A 959 -14.09 26.41 -51.65
N GLY A 960 -13.49 27.26 -52.48
CA GLY A 960 -14.08 28.51 -52.95
C GLY A 960 -15.09 28.32 -54.07
N ASN A 961 -15.62 29.45 -54.55
CA ASN A 961 -16.72 29.48 -55.53
C ASN A 961 -16.35 28.94 -56.91
N ASN A 962 -15.05 28.85 -57.23
CA ASN A 962 -14.54 28.22 -58.45
C ASN A 962 -14.39 26.69 -58.32
N ASN A 963 -14.89 26.10 -57.23
CA ASN A 963 -14.70 24.69 -56.89
C ASN A 963 -13.24 24.26 -56.68
N GLU A 964 -12.32 25.18 -56.42
CA GLU A 964 -10.93 24.88 -56.02
C GLU A 964 -10.66 25.30 -54.56
N LEU A 965 -9.62 24.76 -53.94
CA LEU A 965 -9.20 25.19 -52.61
C LEU A 965 -8.59 26.59 -52.68
N VAL A 966 -9.03 27.50 -51.81
CA VAL A 966 -8.41 28.83 -51.68
C VAL A 966 -6.99 28.71 -51.11
N PRO A 967 -6.10 29.70 -51.33
CA PRO A 967 -4.81 29.74 -50.66
C PRO A 967 -4.94 29.58 -49.15
N GLU A 968 -3.97 28.92 -48.52
CA GLU A 968 -4.00 28.65 -47.09
C GLU A 968 -4.04 29.95 -46.28
N ILE A 969 -5.00 30.02 -45.35
CA ILE A 969 -5.17 31.10 -44.39
C ILE A 969 -4.37 30.71 -43.13
N PRO A 970 -3.32 31.44 -42.78
CA PRO A 970 -2.45 31.07 -41.66
C PRO A 970 -3.14 31.27 -40.31
N MET A 971 -2.78 30.43 -39.35
CA MET A 971 -3.08 30.60 -37.93
C MET A 971 -1.75 30.84 -37.20
N THR A 972 -1.70 31.83 -36.33
CA THR A 972 -0.44 32.27 -35.72
C THR A 972 -0.37 31.76 -34.29
N ALA A 973 0.59 30.87 -34.01
CA ALA A 973 0.79 30.28 -32.68
C ALA A 973 -0.51 29.69 -32.07
N GLY A 974 -1.27 28.94 -32.89
CA GLY A 974 -2.53 28.34 -32.48
C GLY A 974 -3.67 29.34 -32.25
N ASN A 975 -3.49 30.62 -32.59
CA ASN A 975 -4.50 31.66 -32.46
C ASN A 975 -5.05 32.06 -33.85
N GLY A 976 -6.37 32.20 -33.95
CA GLY A 976 -7.01 32.63 -35.19
C GLY A 976 -8.49 32.29 -35.24
N ARG A 977 -9.24 32.97 -36.11
CA ARG A 977 -10.64 32.64 -36.36
C ARG A 977 -10.73 31.61 -37.49
N PHE A 978 -11.19 30.42 -37.16
CA PHE A 978 -11.42 29.37 -38.14
C PHE A 978 -12.82 29.53 -38.73
N ARG A 979 -12.87 30.00 -39.99
CA ARG A 979 -14.13 30.28 -40.69
C ARG A 979 -14.09 29.81 -42.14
N PRO A 980 -14.08 28.49 -42.39
CA PRO A 980 -14.17 27.96 -43.76
C PRO A 980 -15.53 28.30 -44.37
N LEU A 981 -15.57 28.53 -45.69
CA LEU A 981 -16.80 28.77 -46.45
C LEU A 981 -17.11 27.59 -47.37
N PHE A 982 -18.40 27.40 -47.67
CA PHE A 982 -18.86 26.57 -48.78
C PHE A 982 -18.67 27.28 -50.12
N PRO A 983 -18.71 26.56 -51.27
CA PRO A 983 -18.56 27.17 -52.60
C PRO A 983 -19.62 28.24 -52.94
N ASN A 984 -20.73 28.30 -52.21
CA ASN A 984 -21.75 29.33 -52.36
C ASN A 984 -21.51 30.59 -51.48
N GLY A 985 -20.39 30.65 -50.75
CA GLY A 985 -19.99 31.77 -49.92
C GLY A 985 -20.52 31.75 -48.48
N ASN A 986 -21.40 30.81 -48.13
CA ASN A 986 -21.88 30.66 -46.75
C ASN A 986 -20.77 30.06 -45.86
N ALA A 987 -20.70 30.46 -44.59
CA ALA A 987 -19.77 29.83 -43.65
C ALA A 987 -20.16 28.36 -43.43
N ALA A 988 -19.18 27.47 -43.28
CA ALA A 988 -19.38 26.08 -42.86
C ALA A 988 -19.18 25.93 -41.34
N ILE A 989 -18.15 26.61 -40.81
CA ILE A 989 -17.84 26.69 -39.38
C ILE A 989 -17.50 28.14 -39.05
N ASP A 990 -17.75 28.55 -37.80
CA ASP A 990 -17.22 29.79 -37.24
C ASP A 990 -16.85 29.56 -35.77
N VAL A 991 -15.56 29.62 -35.46
CA VAL A 991 -15.03 29.51 -34.09
C VAL A 991 -13.72 30.27 -33.94
N LEU A 992 -13.45 30.76 -32.73
CA LEU A 992 -12.16 31.35 -32.36
C LEU A 992 -11.26 30.29 -31.73
N TYR A 993 -10.01 30.23 -32.17
CA TYR A 993 -8.94 29.50 -31.48
C TYR A 993 -8.10 30.48 -30.65
N VAL A 994 -7.86 30.12 -29.40
CA VAL A 994 -6.96 30.80 -28.46
C VAL A 994 -6.01 29.76 -27.86
N ASP A 995 -4.70 29.96 -28.04
CA ASP A 995 -3.66 29.04 -27.58
C ASP A 995 -3.89 27.58 -28.03
N GLY A 996 -4.30 27.40 -29.28
CA GLY A 996 -4.54 26.08 -29.89
C GLY A 996 -5.86 25.42 -29.48
N GLN A 997 -6.63 26.04 -28.58
CA GLN A 997 -7.92 25.55 -28.10
C GLN A 997 -9.08 26.40 -28.63
N THR A 998 -10.21 25.79 -28.91
CA THR A 998 -11.43 26.48 -29.32
C THR A 998 -12.05 27.24 -28.13
N ASN A 999 -12.49 28.47 -28.36
CA ASN A 999 -12.97 29.34 -27.30
C ASN A 999 -14.13 30.24 -27.79
N GLY A 1000 -15.11 30.46 -26.91
CA GLY A 1000 -16.33 31.19 -27.23
C GLY A 1000 -17.36 30.35 -27.97
N THR A 1001 -18.21 30.99 -28.77
CA THR A 1001 -19.29 30.31 -29.49
C THR A 1001 -18.76 29.59 -30.72
N TYR A 1002 -19.00 28.27 -30.79
CA TYR A 1002 -18.69 27.42 -31.91
C TYR A 1002 -19.97 27.17 -32.73
N LYS A 1003 -19.98 27.64 -33.98
CA LYS A 1003 -21.10 27.47 -34.91
C LYS A 1003 -20.74 26.58 -36.09
N PHE A 1004 -21.66 25.71 -36.46
CA PHE A 1004 -21.66 24.88 -37.66
C PHE A 1004 -22.86 25.25 -38.51
N TYR A 1005 -22.72 25.22 -39.82
CA TYR A 1005 -23.76 25.64 -40.77
C TYR A 1005 -23.95 24.60 -41.87
N TYR A 1006 -25.17 24.55 -42.41
CA TYR A 1006 -25.46 23.88 -43.68
C TYR A 1006 -24.99 24.74 -44.85
N ASP A 1007 -24.82 24.12 -46.02
CA ASP A 1007 -24.49 24.83 -47.26
C ASP A 1007 -25.52 25.92 -47.60
N ASN A 1008 -26.80 25.72 -47.29
CA ASN A 1008 -27.86 26.72 -47.44
C ASN A 1008 -27.75 27.92 -46.47
N GLY A 1009 -26.73 27.95 -45.60
CA GLY A 1009 -26.45 29.05 -44.67
C GLY A 1009 -27.24 28.99 -43.35
N LYS A 1010 -28.14 28.02 -43.17
CA LYS A 1010 -28.83 27.79 -41.89
C LYS A 1010 -27.89 27.15 -40.87
N LEU A 1011 -28.14 27.42 -39.61
CA LEU A 1011 -27.37 26.88 -38.49
C LEU A 1011 -27.60 25.37 -38.40
N LEU A 1012 -26.52 24.58 -38.41
CA LEU A 1012 -26.53 23.14 -38.13
C LEU A 1012 -26.40 22.91 -36.63
N ARG A 1013 -25.39 23.50 -35.99
CA ARG A 1013 -25.11 23.28 -34.56
C ARG A 1013 -24.49 24.53 -33.94
N GLU A 1014 -24.84 24.80 -32.69
CA GLU A 1014 -24.26 25.87 -31.88
C GLU A 1014 -23.97 25.37 -30.47
N ARG A 1015 -22.78 25.70 -29.96
CA ARG A 1015 -22.37 25.45 -28.58
C ARG A 1015 -21.40 26.53 -28.12
N ASN A 1016 -21.22 26.66 -26.81
CA ASN A 1016 -20.15 27.48 -26.25
C ASN A 1016 -19.03 26.60 -25.75
N GLU A 1017 -17.80 27.04 -25.95
CA GLU A 1017 -16.61 26.38 -25.47
C GLU A 1017 -15.74 27.34 -24.65
N ASN A 1018 -15.18 26.83 -23.56
CA ASN A 1018 -14.19 27.49 -22.73
C ASN A 1018 -12.88 26.73 -22.87
N TYR A 1019 -11.97 27.20 -23.73
CA TYR A 1019 -10.70 26.53 -24.04
C TYR A 1019 -10.82 25.02 -24.34
N GLY A 1020 -11.75 24.66 -25.23
CA GLY A 1020 -12.01 23.29 -25.67
C GLY A 1020 -13.02 22.52 -24.82
N TYR A 1021 -13.51 23.10 -23.72
CA TYR A 1021 -14.54 22.51 -22.87
C TYR A 1021 -15.92 23.05 -23.23
N ILE A 1022 -16.85 22.18 -23.63
CA ILE A 1022 -18.23 22.54 -23.92
C ILE A 1022 -18.93 22.95 -22.62
N GLU A 1023 -19.55 24.13 -22.64
CA GLU A 1023 -20.27 24.72 -21.50
C GLU A 1023 -21.70 25.09 -21.87
N GLY A 1024 -22.63 24.80 -20.95
CA GLY A 1024 -24.02 25.20 -21.06
C GLY A 1024 -24.75 24.45 -22.17
N VAL A 1025 -25.52 25.18 -22.98
CA VAL A 1025 -26.45 24.56 -23.94
C VAL A 1025 -25.76 24.33 -25.29
N LEU A 1026 -25.84 23.10 -25.78
CA LEU A 1026 -25.57 22.73 -27.17
C LEU A 1026 -26.91 22.50 -27.88
N LYS A 1027 -27.07 23.11 -29.05
CA LYS A 1027 -28.24 22.95 -29.93
C LYS A 1027 -27.82 22.43 -31.29
N GLU A 1028 -28.58 21.50 -31.84
CA GLU A 1028 -28.48 21.06 -33.23
C GLU A 1028 -29.83 21.20 -33.94
N PHE A 1029 -29.79 21.48 -35.24
CA PHE A 1029 -30.94 21.74 -36.10
C PHE A 1029 -30.85 20.91 -37.38
N TYR A 1030 -32.00 20.56 -37.94
CA TYR A 1030 -32.13 20.02 -39.29
C TYR A 1030 -31.90 21.09 -40.37
N ALA A 1031 -31.67 20.66 -41.62
CA ALA A 1031 -31.38 21.57 -42.74
C ALA A 1031 -32.51 22.56 -43.06
N ASP A 1032 -33.74 22.27 -42.64
CA ASP A 1032 -34.90 23.17 -42.75
C ASP A 1032 -34.99 24.19 -41.59
N GLY A 1033 -34.20 24.02 -40.53
CA GLY A 1033 -34.17 24.85 -39.33
C GLY A 1033 -35.00 24.31 -38.16
N ALA A 1034 -35.67 23.17 -38.30
CA ALA A 1034 -36.32 22.50 -37.18
C ALA A 1034 -35.26 22.04 -36.15
N GLN A 1035 -35.57 22.10 -34.85
CA GLN A 1035 -34.64 21.63 -33.83
C GLN A 1035 -34.46 20.12 -33.91
N HIS A 1036 -33.22 19.64 -33.87
CA HIS A 1036 -32.86 18.23 -33.79
C HIS A 1036 -32.64 17.82 -32.33
N TYR A 1037 -31.69 18.44 -31.62
CA TYR A 1037 -31.51 18.17 -30.19
C TYR A 1037 -31.01 19.37 -29.39
N VAL A 1038 -31.29 19.33 -28.08
CA VAL A 1038 -30.84 20.30 -27.08
C VAL A 1038 -30.24 19.55 -25.91
N TYR A 1039 -28.94 19.69 -25.72
CA TYR A 1039 -28.20 19.07 -24.63
C TYR A 1039 -27.58 20.12 -23.73
N ASN A 1040 -27.51 19.81 -22.44
CA ASN A 1040 -26.86 20.65 -21.45
C ASN A 1040 -25.54 20.00 -21.03
N TYR A 1041 -24.50 20.81 -20.94
CA TYR A 1041 -23.15 20.42 -20.58
C TYR A 1041 -22.65 21.25 -19.39
N LEU A 1042 -21.90 20.58 -18.52
CA LEU A 1042 -21.09 21.14 -17.46
C LEU A 1042 -19.67 20.60 -17.66
N HIS A 1043 -18.73 21.46 -18.07
CA HIS A 1043 -17.32 21.07 -18.24
C HIS A 1043 -17.12 19.81 -19.10
N ASN A 1044 -17.63 19.81 -20.35
CA ASN A 1044 -17.67 18.63 -21.26
C ASN A 1044 -18.57 17.46 -20.85
N ASN A 1045 -19.12 17.43 -19.64
CA ASN A 1045 -20.00 16.36 -19.20
C ASN A 1045 -21.47 16.74 -19.45
N LEU A 1046 -22.26 15.83 -20.05
CA LEU A 1046 -23.71 16.02 -20.10
C LEU A 1046 -24.27 16.20 -18.68
N HIS A 1047 -25.07 17.24 -18.47
CA HIS A 1047 -25.58 17.59 -17.16
C HIS A 1047 -26.93 18.29 -17.26
N GLY A 1048 -27.94 17.73 -16.61
CA GLY A 1048 -29.33 18.18 -16.69
C GLY A 1048 -30.08 17.52 -17.85
N THR A 1049 -31.23 18.12 -18.20
CA THR A 1049 -32.16 17.55 -19.17
C THR A 1049 -31.61 17.58 -20.60
N THR A 1050 -31.80 16.51 -21.34
CA THR A 1050 -31.53 16.42 -22.78
C THR A 1050 -32.82 16.15 -23.54
N ARG A 1051 -32.96 16.70 -24.75
CA ARG A 1051 -34.12 16.47 -25.61
C ARG A 1051 -33.70 16.27 -27.05
N GLU A 1052 -34.29 15.28 -27.70
CA GLU A 1052 -34.15 15.03 -29.13
C GLU A 1052 -35.52 15.05 -29.81
N TYR A 1053 -35.55 15.56 -31.02
CA TYR A 1053 -36.74 15.75 -31.85
C TYR A 1053 -36.45 15.17 -33.23
N ASN A 1054 -37.45 14.54 -33.86
CA ASN A 1054 -37.32 14.12 -35.25
C ASN A 1054 -37.46 15.29 -36.24
N ALA A 1055 -37.27 15.03 -37.53
CA ALA A 1055 -37.37 16.04 -38.59
C ALA A 1055 -38.75 16.74 -38.70
N LYS A 1056 -39.80 16.22 -38.05
CA LYS A 1056 -41.12 16.86 -37.96
C LYS A 1056 -41.25 17.78 -36.74
N GLY A 1057 -40.21 17.92 -35.92
CA GLY A 1057 -40.22 18.67 -34.67
C GLY A 1057 -40.92 17.96 -33.51
N ILE A 1058 -41.14 16.64 -33.62
CA ILE A 1058 -41.79 15.83 -32.58
C ILE A 1058 -40.71 15.28 -31.65
N LEU A 1059 -40.89 15.42 -30.34
CA LEU A 1059 -39.99 14.89 -29.31
C LEU A 1059 -39.90 13.35 -29.43
N VAL A 1060 -38.69 12.82 -29.60
CA VAL A 1060 -38.40 11.38 -29.70
C VAL A 1060 -37.60 10.83 -28.52
N GLU A 1061 -36.85 11.69 -27.83
CA GLU A 1061 -36.15 11.35 -26.59
C GLU A 1061 -36.15 12.52 -25.61
N GLU A 1062 -36.43 12.24 -24.33
CA GLU A 1062 -36.19 13.16 -23.22
C GLU A 1062 -35.45 12.43 -22.10
N GLY A 1063 -34.24 12.85 -21.81
CA GLY A 1063 -33.37 12.25 -20.80
C GLY A 1063 -32.88 13.26 -19.78
N ASN A 1064 -32.18 12.76 -18.77
CA ASN A 1064 -31.49 13.61 -17.82
C ASN A 1064 -30.14 12.98 -17.46
N TYR A 1065 -29.12 13.82 -17.36
CA TYR A 1065 -27.76 13.43 -17.03
C TYR A 1065 -27.29 14.11 -15.75
N TYR A 1066 -26.38 13.46 -15.04
CA TYR A 1066 -25.63 14.05 -13.96
C TYR A 1066 -24.15 13.77 -14.18
N ASN A 1067 -23.43 14.81 -14.58
CA ASN A 1067 -21.98 14.76 -14.78
C ASN A 1067 -21.52 13.61 -15.70
N GLY A 1068 -22.17 13.47 -16.85
CA GLY A 1068 -21.85 12.51 -17.90
C GLY A 1068 -22.66 11.22 -17.83
N ASP A 1069 -23.24 10.91 -16.68
CA ASP A 1069 -23.99 9.68 -16.45
C ASP A 1069 -25.50 9.91 -16.55
N TYR A 1070 -26.24 8.99 -17.18
CA TYR A 1070 -27.71 9.03 -17.15
C TYR A 1070 -28.22 9.00 -15.69
N HIS A 1071 -29.18 9.85 -15.37
CA HIS A 1071 -29.75 9.95 -14.02
C HIS A 1071 -31.22 10.38 -14.07
N GLY A 1072 -32.11 9.60 -13.45
CA GLY A 1072 -33.55 9.79 -13.49
C GLY A 1072 -34.22 9.04 -14.64
N GLU A 1073 -35.43 9.45 -15.01
CA GLU A 1073 -36.16 8.85 -16.14
C GLU A 1073 -35.63 9.38 -17.48
N THR A 1074 -35.46 8.46 -18.43
CA THR A 1074 -35.25 8.72 -19.85
C THR A 1074 -36.42 8.13 -20.62
N ARG A 1075 -37.09 8.95 -21.42
CA ARG A 1075 -38.34 8.63 -22.11
C ARG A 1075 -38.09 8.60 -23.60
N TYR A 1076 -38.49 7.52 -24.24
CA TYR A 1076 -38.40 7.33 -25.69
C TYR A 1076 -39.79 7.35 -26.30
N PHE A 1077 -39.95 8.06 -27.40
CA PHE A 1077 -41.22 8.21 -28.12
C PHE A 1077 -41.09 7.68 -29.56
N ASP A 1078 -42.21 7.32 -30.18
CA ASP A 1078 -42.25 7.00 -31.61
C ASP A 1078 -42.24 8.27 -32.49
N ASP A 1079 -42.16 8.09 -33.80
CA ASP A 1079 -42.12 9.21 -34.76
C ASP A 1079 -43.39 10.09 -34.76
N ASN A 1080 -44.44 9.67 -34.06
CA ASN A 1080 -45.69 10.42 -33.88
C ASN A 1080 -45.84 11.00 -32.46
N GLY A 1081 -44.82 10.84 -31.60
CA GLY A 1081 -44.78 11.39 -30.24
C GLY A 1081 -45.48 10.53 -29.19
N LYS A 1082 -45.81 9.27 -29.50
CA LYS A 1082 -46.37 8.34 -28.52
C LYS A 1082 -45.23 7.69 -27.71
N LEU A 1083 -45.37 7.69 -26.38
CA LEU A 1083 -44.40 7.07 -25.47
C LEU A 1083 -44.24 5.57 -25.80
N LYS A 1084 -43.01 5.14 -26.08
CA LYS A 1084 -42.61 3.76 -26.37
C LYS A 1084 -42.03 3.06 -25.15
N GLU A 1085 -41.18 3.77 -24.40
CA GLU A 1085 -40.34 3.15 -23.37
C GLU A 1085 -39.89 4.20 -22.35
N VAL A 1086 -39.83 3.83 -21.07
CA VAL A 1086 -39.21 4.63 -20.01
C VAL A 1086 -38.09 3.83 -19.36
N ARG A 1087 -36.86 4.34 -19.44
CA ARG A 1087 -35.71 3.81 -18.71
C ARG A 1087 -35.43 4.66 -17.49
N THR A 1088 -35.20 4.05 -16.33
CA THR A 1088 -34.85 4.79 -15.11
C THR A 1088 -33.41 4.50 -14.74
N TYR A 1089 -32.58 5.53 -14.65
CA TYR A 1089 -31.17 5.43 -14.32
C TYR A 1089 -30.84 6.06 -12.98
N TYR A 1090 -29.77 5.58 -12.35
CA TYR A 1090 -29.17 6.20 -11.18
C TYR A 1090 -27.65 6.24 -11.34
N TYR A 1091 -27.14 7.42 -11.73
CA TYR A 1091 -25.71 7.66 -11.99
C TYR A 1091 -25.11 6.58 -12.91
N GLY A 1092 -25.72 6.42 -14.09
CA GLY A 1092 -25.28 5.53 -15.15
C GLY A 1092 -25.83 4.11 -15.03
N GLN A 1093 -26.27 3.68 -13.84
CA GLN A 1093 -26.88 2.37 -13.67
C GLN A 1093 -28.36 2.36 -14.05
N LEU A 1094 -28.72 1.50 -14.99
CA LEU A 1094 -30.11 1.27 -15.39
C LEU A 1094 -30.83 0.45 -14.31
N LEU A 1095 -31.87 1.03 -13.71
CA LEU A 1095 -32.69 0.44 -12.65
C LEU A 1095 -33.91 -0.31 -13.19
N SER A 1096 -34.59 0.26 -14.20
CA SER A 1096 -35.78 -0.35 -14.80
C SER A 1096 -36.03 0.12 -16.23
N ILE A 1097 -36.75 -0.70 -16.99
CA ILE A 1097 -37.38 -0.35 -18.26
C ILE A 1097 -38.89 -0.60 -18.10
N LYS A 1098 -39.73 0.37 -18.46
CA LYS A 1098 -41.20 0.32 -18.39
C LYS A 1098 -41.86 0.62 -19.72
#